data_AF-A0A6I8RK94-F1
#
_entry.id   AF-A0A6I8RK94-F1
#
_cell.length_a   1.000
_cell.length_b   1.000
_cell.length_c   1.000
_cell.angle_alpha   90.00
_cell.angle_beta   90.00
_cell.angle_gamma   90.00
#
_symmetry.space_group_name_H-M   'P 1'
#
loop_
_entity.id
_entity.type
_entity.pdbx_description
1 polymer ?
#
loop_
_entity_poly.entity_id
_entity_poly.type
_entity_poly.pdbx_seq_one_letter_code
_entity_poly.pdbx_strand_id
1 'polypeptide(L)'
;MDKILEAVMQSSYPMHVKQSLARRVIEASKQPVDSEQCWSMLELSTKLFFLGESHFSRETAREVLEVYGRYHPEEFEEFFNARFILSLLQEGYGVLGKRSTHILDYVHLGLKFVSDKPSAEDIFRLLRIEVLRMVCERPGLKLCVRISNLLVSYPQCIPAGKHQVLFCQQLIRSIGQFHCSSQAEEYIVQFLDQVNRVCGLLQKIWSFQTSLVLPCLKELFAIISSTDEYEAPSNCLASVVQYIPLELMEGVVKNLANADSVSDIQIMAAISRMIDWVSWPLGKNIDKWIIALLKALAAVKKFSILIEVSLSKIQKVFSKLVYPVLRDGALSVLRYMLLSFQHSPEAFHLIIPHIPQLILHLSNENSNSATNCLEHIAELIHCMIFRFSGYPDLYEPIMEAVRKLPVPNEERIKVLLGQNAWTAQKNELAAYYPRLASKSDTGKIGLLNLGNTCYMNSILQALFMASDFRHAVLSLKETHSQPLMMKLQCLFAFLEHSQRPAISPANFLASFLPPWFTPGVQQDCSEYLKYLLDRLHEEEKTGKRISQALAQTNSSSGVKKTMASHRTLLEQMFGGRITTKIRCLKCHSVSSREEVFTDLSLAFPPTNEAAKQLPQPLSAGESGPQKSDLTCKVQEPQVTNSPETVRRQWRTNDPPPGETSEFSRNVDKADPFISRLESQDENNCSIVRNKNLLSATLKEGTGGQRGSLSLSDLINHFLCPEMLTADNKYRCDTCVSLQDAEKVVELTTGPQYLILTLLRFSFDLKAMKRRKILDNVSIPLVLKLPIQVAGTELNDAHFGKDSRCKATKESVTYDLCSVIVHSGLSSETGHYYCYARDCLEKDNRKPPSTGVKKLNPDKHLDLEIQWYLFNDTRVSFSSFESVSNVTSFFPKDTAYVLFYKHRPQQAGPSSDLEAAVALSHGEVSLSKELMEAISKDNIKYLQEQEKEARNRSAYISPLLKSPLWWQDYDKDSDDDGSSGSLGPAGGGSGSFHGLVF
;
A
#
# COMPACT_ATOMS: atom_id res chain seq x y z
N MET A 1 52.48 46.95 38.99
CA MET A 1 51.02 47.24 38.95
C MET A 1 50.22 45.97 39.23
N ASP A 2 50.54 44.88 38.54
CA ASP A 2 50.35 43.47 38.95
C ASP A 2 49.86 43.22 40.40
N LYS A 3 50.62 43.54 41.46
CA LYS A 3 50.22 43.22 42.85
C LYS A 3 48.93 43.89 43.31
N ILE A 4 48.61 45.08 42.76
CA ILE A 4 47.34 45.75 42.98
C ILE A 4 46.21 44.99 42.28
N LEU A 5 46.45 44.51 41.05
CA LEU A 5 45.47 43.73 40.30
C LEU A 5 45.18 42.38 40.98
N GLU A 6 46.22 41.66 41.41
CA GLU A 6 46.11 40.38 42.14
C GLU A 6 45.31 40.55 43.44
N ALA A 7 45.66 41.57 44.25
CA ALA A 7 44.94 41.90 45.48
C ALA A 7 43.48 42.32 45.22
N VAL A 8 43.19 43.10 44.17
CA VAL A 8 41.82 43.50 43.81
C VAL A 8 40.98 42.29 43.40
N MET A 9 41.54 41.34 42.64
CA MET A 9 40.82 40.11 42.28
C MET A 9 40.51 39.26 43.52
N GLN A 10 41.50 39.04 44.39
CA GLN A 10 41.36 38.23 45.62
C GLN A 10 40.53 38.90 46.73
N SER A 11 40.40 40.24 46.73
CA SER A 11 39.68 40.98 47.78
C SER A 11 38.19 40.63 47.89
N SER A 12 37.59 40.95 49.05
CA SER A 12 36.14 40.91 49.26
C SER A 12 35.41 42.19 48.82
N TYR A 13 36.06 43.10 48.08
CA TYR A 13 35.46 44.40 47.71
C TYR A 13 34.22 44.26 46.82
N PRO A 14 33.23 45.17 46.95
CA PRO A 14 32.06 45.21 46.06
C PRO A 14 32.44 45.32 44.58
N MET A 15 31.63 44.70 43.72
CA MET A 15 31.92 44.55 42.28
C MET A 15 32.22 45.89 41.56
N HIS A 16 31.49 46.96 41.89
CA HIS A 16 31.72 48.28 41.30
C HIS A 16 33.09 48.89 41.70
N VAL A 17 33.58 48.59 42.91
CA VAL A 17 34.91 49.01 43.37
C VAL A 17 35.97 48.21 42.62
N LYS A 18 35.82 46.88 42.50
CA LYS A 18 36.72 46.04 41.72
C LYS A 18 36.81 46.50 40.25
N GLN A 19 35.67 46.81 39.62
CA GLN A 19 35.62 47.35 38.26
C GLN A 19 36.31 48.71 38.13
N SER A 20 36.12 49.63 39.10
CA SER A 20 36.77 50.95 39.08
C SER A 20 38.29 50.86 39.25
N LEU A 21 38.76 49.95 40.10
CA LEU A 21 40.19 49.72 40.31
C LEU A 21 40.83 48.99 39.11
N ALA A 22 40.17 47.95 38.56
CA ALA A 22 40.62 47.26 37.36
C ALA A 22 40.79 48.22 36.17
N ARG A 23 39.81 49.10 35.92
CA ARG A 23 39.91 50.14 34.87
C ARG A 23 41.09 51.08 35.08
N ARG A 24 41.43 51.45 36.33
CA ARG A 24 42.62 52.27 36.62
C ARG A 24 43.93 51.54 36.36
N VAL A 25 44.00 50.23 36.63
CA VAL A 25 45.16 49.39 36.26
C VAL A 25 45.30 49.33 34.74
N ILE A 26 44.20 49.04 34.03
CA ILE A 26 44.16 48.94 32.55
C ILE A 26 44.57 50.27 31.88
N GLU A 27 44.15 51.42 32.43
CA GLU A 27 44.56 52.73 31.92
C GLU A 27 46.04 53.03 32.21
N ALA A 28 46.55 52.67 33.39
CA ALA A 28 47.96 52.81 33.73
C ALA A 28 48.87 51.93 32.87
N SER A 29 48.42 50.73 32.50
CA SER A 29 49.15 49.79 31.64
C SER A 29 49.38 50.28 30.19
N LYS A 30 48.76 51.39 29.76
CA LYS A 30 49.07 52.04 28.48
C LYS A 30 50.32 52.93 28.53
N GLN A 31 50.82 53.26 29.72
CA GLN A 31 52.03 54.05 29.91
C GLN A 31 53.27 53.18 29.73
N PRO A 32 54.41 53.73 29.23
CA PRO A 32 55.68 53.01 29.20
C PRO A 32 56.08 52.55 30.61
N VAL A 33 56.50 51.29 30.70
CA VAL A 33 56.97 50.60 31.92
C VAL A 33 58.21 49.79 31.56
N ASP A 34 59.02 49.40 32.55
CA ASP A 34 60.15 48.51 32.31
C ASP A 34 59.70 47.08 31.99
N SER A 35 60.58 46.32 31.35
CA SER A 35 60.27 44.98 30.86
C SER A 35 60.01 43.99 32.01
N GLU A 36 60.60 44.16 33.21
CA GLU A 36 60.31 43.32 34.38
C GLU A 36 58.87 43.50 34.86
N GLN A 37 58.35 44.74 34.85
CA GLN A 37 56.95 45.04 35.11
C GLN A 37 56.02 44.53 34.00
N CYS A 38 56.44 44.58 32.72
CA CYS A 38 55.71 43.95 31.62
C CYS A 38 55.57 42.44 31.82
N TRP A 39 56.68 41.73 31.99
CA TRP A 39 56.70 40.28 32.22
C TRP A 39 55.88 39.87 33.45
N SER A 40 56.01 40.60 34.57
CA SER A 40 55.23 40.37 35.80
C SER A 40 53.71 40.52 35.59
N MET A 41 53.29 41.49 34.76
CA MET A 41 51.87 41.69 34.45
C MET A 41 51.35 40.68 33.42
N LEU A 42 52.17 40.27 32.45
CA LEU A 42 51.84 39.25 31.46
C LEU A 42 51.67 37.87 32.12
N GLU A 43 52.55 37.50 33.05
CA GLU A 43 52.40 36.27 33.84
C GLU A 43 51.11 36.30 34.69
N LEU A 44 50.88 37.38 35.44
CA LEU A 44 49.68 37.51 36.28
C LEU A 44 48.40 37.49 35.45
N SER A 45 48.34 38.24 34.33
CA SER A 45 47.15 38.27 33.48
C SER A 45 46.92 36.92 32.79
N THR A 46 47.96 36.21 32.36
CA THR A 46 47.87 34.81 31.91
C THR A 46 47.28 33.89 32.99
N LYS A 47 47.81 33.97 34.22
CA LYS A 47 47.33 33.23 35.39
C LYS A 47 45.85 33.52 35.68
N LEU A 48 45.43 34.78 35.64
CA LEU A 48 44.04 35.20 35.86
C LEU A 48 43.09 34.86 34.69
N PHE A 49 43.58 34.80 33.45
CA PHE A 49 42.80 34.37 32.29
C PHE A 49 42.43 32.89 32.38
N PHE A 50 43.40 32.04 32.76
CA PHE A 50 43.21 30.59 32.87
C PHE A 50 42.54 30.17 34.19
N LEU A 51 43.05 30.67 35.33
CA LEU A 51 42.70 30.19 36.67
C LEU A 51 41.77 31.14 37.44
N GLY A 52 41.37 32.27 36.85
CA GLY A 52 40.46 33.22 37.50
C GLY A 52 39.10 32.57 37.82
N GLU A 53 38.69 32.66 39.09
CA GLU A 53 37.45 32.02 39.58
C GLU A 53 36.18 32.68 39.04
N SER A 54 36.22 34.00 38.81
CA SER A 54 35.08 34.77 38.30
C SER A 54 35.23 35.16 36.83
N HIS A 55 34.10 35.27 36.11
CA HIS A 55 34.06 35.78 34.74
C HIS A 55 34.77 37.13 34.62
N PHE A 56 34.55 38.03 35.58
CA PHE A 56 35.17 39.36 35.62
C PHE A 56 36.70 39.30 35.78
N SER A 57 37.24 38.33 36.52
CA SER A 57 38.69 38.11 36.59
C SER A 57 39.28 37.73 35.24
N ARG A 58 38.61 36.85 34.48
CA ARG A 58 39.06 36.42 33.14
C ARG A 58 38.90 37.51 32.09
N GLU A 59 37.84 38.31 32.18
CA GLU A 59 37.61 39.43 31.28
C GLU A 59 38.60 40.58 31.54
N THR A 60 38.84 40.94 32.82
CA THR A 60 39.88 41.91 33.20
C THR A 60 41.26 41.45 32.73
N ALA A 61 41.57 40.15 32.87
CA ALA A 61 42.80 39.57 32.34
C ALA A 61 42.92 39.70 30.82
N ARG A 62 41.84 39.45 30.07
CA ARG A 62 41.78 39.68 28.61
C ARG A 62 42.01 41.15 28.26
N GLU A 63 41.35 42.07 28.94
CA GLU A 63 41.52 43.53 28.72
C GLU A 63 42.96 43.97 28.97
N VAL A 64 43.62 43.46 30.02
CA VAL A 64 45.04 43.72 30.30
C VAL A 64 45.93 43.13 29.19
N LEU A 65 45.72 41.88 28.78
CA LEU A 65 46.48 41.24 27.69
C LEU A 65 46.34 42.01 26.36
N GLU A 66 45.13 42.49 26.02
CA GLU A 66 44.91 43.33 24.83
C GLU A 66 45.53 44.74 24.94
N VAL A 67 45.79 45.26 26.15
CA VAL A 67 46.54 46.50 26.32
C VAL A 67 48.04 46.24 26.15
N TYR A 68 48.62 45.23 26.80
CA TYR A 68 50.05 44.94 26.63
C TYR A 68 50.40 44.55 25.19
N GLY A 69 49.58 43.75 24.51
CA GLY A 69 49.78 43.42 23.10
C GLY A 69 49.70 44.62 22.13
N ARG A 70 49.12 45.76 22.55
CA ARG A 70 49.07 47.00 21.74
C ARG A 70 50.14 48.03 22.11
N TYR A 71 50.46 48.16 23.40
CA TYR A 71 51.33 49.24 23.92
C TYR A 71 52.76 48.78 24.25
N HIS A 72 52.97 47.48 24.51
CA HIS A 72 54.27 46.88 24.84
C HIS A 72 54.56 45.68 23.93
N PRO A 73 54.62 45.90 22.59
CA PRO A 73 54.55 44.80 21.63
C PRO A 73 55.82 43.93 21.59
N GLU A 74 56.98 44.46 21.98
CA GLU A 74 58.26 43.73 21.96
C GLU A 74 58.32 42.71 23.11
N GLU A 75 58.02 43.12 24.34
CA GLU A 75 57.86 42.22 25.49
C GLU A 75 56.73 41.20 25.27
N PHE A 76 55.61 41.61 24.66
CA PHE A 76 54.51 40.69 24.36
C PHE A 76 54.92 39.60 23.36
N GLU A 77 55.77 39.91 22.38
CA GLU A 77 56.31 38.94 21.43
C GLU A 77 57.30 37.97 22.08
N GLU A 78 58.20 38.46 22.93
CA GLU A 78 59.15 37.61 23.66
C GLU A 78 58.41 36.66 24.64
N PHE A 79 57.37 37.15 25.32
CA PHE A 79 56.50 36.36 26.19
C PHE A 79 55.65 35.35 25.40
N PHE A 80 54.96 35.77 24.34
CA PHE A 80 54.07 34.93 23.52
C PHE A 80 54.83 34.13 22.43
N ASN A 81 55.98 33.59 22.80
CA ASN A 81 56.84 32.84 21.87
C ASN A 81 56.35 31.39 21.62
N ALA A 82 56.86 30.78 20.55
CA ALA A 82 56.48 29.42 20.14
C ALA A 82 56.74 28.33 21.19
N ARG A 83 57.75 28.45 22.07
CA ARG A 83 58.00 27.44 23.13
C ARG A 83 56.91 27.48 24.20
N PHE A 84 56.47 28.69 24.58
CA PHE A 84 55.37 28.86 25.53
C PHE A 84 54.05 28.32 24.96
N ILE A 85 53.73 28.63 23.70
CA ILE A 85 52.54 28.10 23.01
C ILE A 85 52.58 26.57 22.90
N LEU A 86 53.75 25.97 22.65
CA LEU A 86 53.93 24.51 22.62
C LEU A 86 53.62 23.85 23.97
N SER A 87 54.16 24.38 25.07
CA SER A 87 53.88 23.91 26.44
C SER A 87 52.38 24.02 26.76
N LEU A 88 51.75 25.16 26.47
CA LEU A 88 50.31 25.35 26.64
C LEU A 88 49.47 24.30 25.89
N LEU A 89 49.84 23.95 24.67
CA LEU A 89 49.08 23.00 23.83
C LEU A 89 49.34 21.52 24.14
N GLN A 90 50.51 21.18 24.68
CA GLN A 90 50.88 19.78 24.97
C GLN A 90 50.72 19.41 26.45
N GLU A 91 51.01 20.31 27.38
CA GLU A 91 50.99 20.09 28.82
C GLU A 91 49.72 20.70 29.43
N GLY A 92 49.42 21.96 29.08
CA GLY A 92 48.27 22.72 29.58
C GLY A 92 48.71 23.95 30.38
N TYR A 93 47.93 24.35 31.39
CA TYR A 93 48.30 25.44 32.30
C TYR A 93 47.77 25.21 33.72
N GLY A 94 48.67 24.93 34.66
CA GLY A 94 48.32 24.61 36.05
C GLY A 94 47.38 23.39 36.13
N VAL A 95 46.17 23.59 36.64
CA VAL A 95 45.13 22.54 36.70
C VAL A 95 44.34 22.35 35.39
N LEU A 96 44.54 23.21 34.38
CA LEU A 96 43.90 23.05 33.07
C LEU A 96 44.73 22.11 32.18
N GLY A 97 44.28 20.85 32.03
CA GLY A 97 44.90 19.92 31.08
C GLY A 97 44.74 20.36 29.61
N LYS A 98 45.65 19.89 28.75
CA LYS A 98 45.81 20.19 27.30
C LYS A 98 44.57 20.20 26.39
N ARG A 99 43.40 19.72 26.85
CA ARG A 99 42.12 19.70 26.12
C ARG A 99 41.18 20.87 26.46
N SER A 100 41.58 21.78 27.35
CA SER A 100 40.78 22.97 27.71
C SER A 100 40.62 23.94 26.53
N THR A 101 39.39 24.30 26.17
CA THR A 101 39.11 25.25 25.09
C THR A 101 39.71 26.64 25.32
N HIS A 102 39.90 27.03 26.58
CA HIS A 102 40.49 28.30 26.99
C HIS A 102 41.92 28.47 26.46
N ILE A 103 42.66 27.38 26.23
CA ILE A 103 44.03 27.40 25.70
C ILE A 103 44.02 27.93 24.26
N LEU A 104 43.11 27.42 23.41
CA LEU A 104 42.96 27.95 22.05
C LEU A 104 42.38 29.37 22.04
N ASP A 105 41.53 29.73 23.01
CA ASP A 105 41.04 31.11 23.13
C ASP A 105 42.15 32.10 23.53
N TYR A 106 43.10 31.67 24.37
CA TYR A 106 44.30 32.45 24.71
C TYR A 106 45.25 32.57 23.51
N VAL A 107 45.51 31.47 22.80
CA VAL A 107 46.36 31.49 21.60
C VAL A 107 45.74 32.36 20.51
N HIS A 108 44.43 32.25 20.28
CA HIS A 108 43.69 33.09 19.33
C HIS A 108 43.67 34.57 19.72
N LEU A 109 43.78 34.90 21.01
CA LEU A 109 43.95 36.26 21.50
C LEU A 109 45.35 36.81 21.21
N GLY A 110 46.41 36.07 21.57
CA GLY A 110 47.80 36.53 21.39
C GLY A 110 48.21 36.68 19.92
N LEU A 111 47.69 35.81 19.04
CA LEU A 111 47.91 35.92 17.59
C LEU A 111 47.47 37.27 16.99
N LYS A 112 46.53 38.00 17.61
CA LYS A 112 46.12 39.35 17.17
C LYS A 112 47.23 40.40 17.21
N PHE A 113 48.28 40.16 18.01
CA PHE A 113 49.35 41.11 18.29
C PHE A 113 50.72 40.65 17.76
N VAL A 114 50.80 39.39 17.32
CA VAL A 114 52.03 38.75 16.86
C VAL A 114 51.94 38.26 15.41
N SER A 115 50.77 38.27 14.76
CA SER A 115 50.62 37.76 13.37
C SER A 115 51.48 38.44 12.31
N ASP A 116 51.82 39.70 12.52
CA ASP A 116 52.46 40.57 11.53
C ASP A 116 53.98 40.72 11.80
N LYS A 117 54.49 39.90 12.73
CA LYS A 117 55.84 39.98 13.30
C LYS A 117 56.78 38.87 12.79
N PRO A 118 58.11 39.02 12.92
CA PRO A 118 59.06 37.98 12.46
C PRO A 118 58.89 36.62 13.16
N SER A 119 58.50 36.60 14.44
CA SER A 119 58.19 35.36 15.18
C SER A 119 56.94 34.62 14.68
N ALA A 120 56.06 35.28 13.93
CA ALA A 120 54.75 34.75 13.52
C ALA A 120 54.86 33.43 12.76
N GLU A 121 55.82 33.30 11.84
CA GLU A 121 55.92 32.12 10.99
C GLU A 121 56.45 30.87 11.73
N ASP A 122 57.23 31.04 12.81
CA ASP A 122 57.57 29.91 13.70
C ASP A 122 56.35 29.47 14.52
N ILE A 123 55.52 30.42 14.98
CA ILE A 123 54.24 30.14 15.63
C ILE A 123 53.25 29.48 14.64
N PHE A 124 53.19 29.94 13.39
CA PHE A 124 52.34 29.33 12.35
C PHE A 124 52.83 27.92 12.00
N ARG A 125 54.14 27.67 11.88
CA ARG A 125 54.70 26.31 11.69
C ARG A 125 54.35 25.37 12.85
N LEU A 126 54.49 25.84 14.08
CA LEU A 126 54.05 25.11 15.27
C LEU A 126 52.55 24.76 15.18
N LEU A 127 51.69 25.76 14.94
CA LEU A 127 50.25 25.57 14.91
C LEU A 127 49.80 24.64 13.77
N ARG A 128 50.44 24.65 12.59
CA ARG A 128 50.20 23.69 11.50
C ARG A 128 50.39 22.23 11.95
N ILE A 129 51.30 21.96 12.89
CA ILE A 129 51.54 20.62 13.44
C ILE A 129 50.54 20.32 14.56
N GLU A 130 50.36 21.27 15.49
CA GLU A 130 49.54 21.06 16.68
C GLU A 130 48.04 20.97 16.37
N VAL A 131 47.48 21.76 15.44
CA VAL A 131 46.06 21.59 15.04
C VAL A 131 45.80 20.25 14.37
N LEU A 132 46.79 19.71 13.64
CA LEU A 132 46.71 18.35 13.08
C LEU A 132 46.71 17.31 14.20
N ARG A 133 47.64 17.39 15.16
CA ARG A 133 47.64 16.50 16.35
C ARG A 133 46.31 16.56 17.09
N MET A 134 45.80 17.77 17.34
CA MET A 134 44.56 17.96 18.09
C MET A 134 43.36 17.32 17.39
N VAL A 135 43.25 17.41 16.05
CA VAL A 135 42.17 16.75 15.28
C VAL A 135 42.40 15.23 15.17
N CYS A 136 43.64 14.75 15.06
CA CYS A 136 43.96 13.32 15.15
C CYS A 136 43.60 12.71 16.53
N GLU A 137 43.65 13.49 17.61
CA GLU A 137 43.22 13.08 18.97
C GLU A 137 41.68 12.93 19.14
N ARG A 138 40.90 13.11 18.05
CA ARG A 138 39.43 13.09 17.98
C ARG A 138 38.76 14.02 19.01
N PRO A 139 38.86 15.33 18.81
CA PRO A 139 38.40 16.31 19.79
C PRO A 139 36.88 16.55 19.70
N GLY A 140 36.24 16.73 20.85
CA GLY A 140 34.80 17.02 20.92
C GLY A 140 34.44 18.39 20.33
N LEU A 141 33.18 18.54 19.91
CA LEU A 141 32.64 19.69 19.16
C LEU A 141 33.11 21.06 19.67
N LYS A 142 33.04 21.32 20.98
CA LYS A 142 33.44 22.61 21.59
C LYS A 142 34.90 23.00 21.28
N LEU A 143 35.80 22.03 21.15
CA LEU A 143 37.21 22.26 20.80
C LEU A 143 37.39 22.40 19.28
N CYS A 144 36.70 21.58 18.48
CA CYS A 144 36.63 21.75 17.02
C CYS A 144 36.15 23.15 16.60
N VAL A 145 35.19 23.74 17.32
CA VAL A 145 34.72 25.11 17.08
C VAL A 145 35.84 26.14 17.34
N ARG A 146 36.64 26.00 18.40
CA ARG A 146 37.78 26.91 18.66
C ARG A 146 38.88 26.74 17.61
N ILE A 147 39.21 25.51 17.23
CA ILE A 147 40.13 25.21 16.11
C ILE A 147 39.61 25.89 14.83
N SER A 148 38.31 25.76 14.53
CA SER A 148 37.71 26.34 13.33
C SER A 148 37.73 27.87 13.34
N ASN A 149 37.45 28.51 14.48
CA ASN A 149 37.53 29.97 14.62
C ASN A 149 38.96 30.48 14.41
N LEU A 150 39.97 29.79 14.99
CA LEU A 150 41.39 30.12 14.82
C LEU A 150 41.81 29.97 13.36
N LEU A 151 41.53 28.83 12.71
CA LEU A 151 41.91 28.57 11.32
C LEU A 151 41.14 29.42 10.29
N VAL A 152 39.94 29.90 10.63
CA VAL A 152 39.21 30.89 9.82
C VAL A 152 39.82 32.29 9.94
N SER A 153 40.36 32.65 11.10
CA SER A 153 41.02 33.94 11.34
C SER A 153 42.44 33.98 10.79
N TYR A 154 43.16 32.85 10.91
CA TYR A 154 44.56 32.68 10.52
C TYR A 154 44.72 31.45 9.60
N PRO A 155 44.37 31.55 8.31
CA PRO A 155 44.53 30.46 7.35
C PRO A 155 45.97 29.95 7.20
N GLN A 156 46.96 30.77 7.59
CA GLN A 156 48.38 30.41 7.66
C GLN A 156 48.64 29.22 8.59
N CYS A 157 47.76 28.96 9.57
CA CYS A 157 47.85 27.84 10.51
C CYS A 157 47.29 26.51 9.96
N ILE A 158 46.66 26.51 8.77
CA ILE A 158 46.09 25.29 8.18
C ILE A 158 47.23 24.36 7.73
N PRO A 159 47.21 23.04 8.04
CA PRO A 159 48.24 22.10 7.61
C PRO A 159 48.35 22.05 6.09
N ALA A 160 49.58 22.07 5.55
CA ALA A 160 49.82 22.17 4.11
C ALA A 160 50.14 20.82 3.43
N GLY A 161 49.83 20.72 2.13
CA GLY A 161 50.21 19.57 1.29
C GLY A 161 49.54 18.27 1.72
N LYS A 162 50.30 17.18 1.84
CA LYS A 162 49.75 15.86 2.25
C LYS A 162 49.04 15.90 3.60
N HIS A 163 49.50 16.75 4.53
CA HIS A 163 48.90 16.92 5.85
C HIS A 163 47.53 17.59 5.80
N GLN A 164 47.23 18.36 4.76
CA GLN A 164 45.93 19.01 4.56
C GLN A 164 44.82 18.00 4.26
N VAL A 165 45.14 16.96 3.48
CA VAL A 165 44.25 15.82 3.21
C VAL A 165 43.94 15.09 4.51
N LEU A 166 44.98 14.73 5.27
CA LEU A 166 44.85 14.01 6.54
C LEU A 166 44.04 14.83 7.58
N PHE A 167 44.28 16.14 7.67
CA PHE A 167 43.53 17.05 8.53
C PHE A 167 42.03 17.01 8.21
N CYS A 168 41.66 17.16 6.94
CA CYS A 168 40.26 17.13 6.53
C CYS A 168 39.61 15.76 6.81
N GLN A 169 40.33 14.66 6.57
CA GLN A 169 39.85 13.30 6.85
C GLN A 169 39.63 13.05 8.34
N GLN A 170 40.57 13.42 9.23
CA GLN A 170 40.36 13.29 10.67
C GLN A 170 39.30 14.25 11.21
N LEU A 171 39.10 15.41 10.58
CA LEU A 171 38.01 16.33 10.93
C LEU A 171 36.64 15.73 10.60
N ILE A 172 36.49 15.07 9.44
CA ILE A 172 35.26 14.35 9.06
C ILE A 172 35.00 13.17 10.01
N ARG A 173 36.03 12.40 10.39
CA ARG A 173 35.90 11.36 11.45
C ARG A 173 35.42 11.95 12.77
N SER A 174 35.94 13.13 13.16
CA SER A 174 35.52 13.83 14.38
C SER A 174 34.06 14.30 14.30
N ILE A 175 33.61 14.82 13.15
CA ILE A 175 32.20 15.18 12.90
C ILE A 175 31.29 13.94 13.00
N GLY A 176 31.80 12.76 12.60
CA GLY A 176 31.13 11.47 12.79
C GLY A 176 30.87 11.08 14.25
N GLN A 177 31.56 11.70 15.22
CA GLN A 177 31.41 11.46 16.67
C GLN A 177 30.83 12.69 17.41
N PHE A 178 30.07 13.54 16.72
CA PHE A 178 29.36 14.66 17.36
C PHE A 178 27.93 14.26 17.77
N HIS A 179 27.65 14.37 19.07
CA HIS A 179 26.36 14.04 19.69
C HIS A 179 25.87 15.23 20.51
N CYS A 180 24.55 15.47 20.54
CA CYS A 180 23.95 16.36 21.54
C CYS A 180 23.22 15.51 22.59
N SER A 181 23.62 15.65 23.86
CA SER A 181 23.04 14.92 24.99
C SER A 181 21.90 15.67 25.70
N SER A 182 21.59 16.89 25.25
CA SER A 182 20.53 17.73 25.81
C SER A 182 19.30 17.72 24.90
N GLN A 183 18.11 17.62 25.51
CA GLN A 183 16.84 17.66 24.79
C GLN A 183 16.24 19.08 24.71
N ALA A 184 16.79 20.07 25.44
CA ALA A 184 16.26 21.43 25.43
C ALA A 184 16.70 22.21 24.19
N GLU A 185 15.74 22.94 23.59
CA GLU A 185 15.84 23.55 22.26
C GLU A 185 17.06 24.46 22.10
N GLU A 186 17.37 25.32 23.09
CA GLU A 186 18.52 26.22 23.05
C GLU A 186 19.85 25.49 22.81
N TYR A 187 20.05 24.33 23.44
CA TYR A 187 21.25 23.52 23.28
C TYR A 187 21.27 22.77 21.94
N ILE A 188 20.10 22.41 21.39
CA ILE A 188 19.99 21.80 20.06
C ILE A 188 20.32 22.84 18.99
N VAL A 189 19.77 24.06 19.07
CA VAL A 189 20.08 25.18 18.17
C VAL A 189 21.57 25.56 18.25
N GLN A 190 22.11 25.67 19.47
CA GLN A 190 23.54 25.92 19.67
C GLN A 190 24.42 24.79 19.10
N PHE A 191 24.01 23.53 19.25
CA PHE A 191 24.73 22.38 18.67
C PHE A 191 24.72 22.42 17.15
N LEU A 192 23.57 22.69 16.52
CA LEU A 192 23.45 22.79 15.06
C LEU A 192 24.34 23.92 14.49
N ASP A 193 24.34 25.10 15.11
CA ASP A 193 25.25 26.21 14.76
C ASP A 193 26.73 25.79 14.92
N GLN A 194 27.10 25.19 16.05
CA GLN A 194 28.48 24.74 16.28
C GLN A 194 28.95 23.70 15.24
N VAL A 195 28.11 22.72 14.89
CA VAL A 195 28.43 21.74 13.83
C VAL A 195 28.57 22.42 12.48
N ASN A 196 27.67 23.37 12.16
CA ASN A 196 27.69 24.10 10.90
C ASN A 196 28.96 24.97 10.75
N ARG A 197 29.44 25.60 11.83
CA ARG A 197 30.72 26.33 11.87
C ARG A 197 31.93 25.44 11.56
N VAL A 198 31.97 24.23 12.13
CA VAL A 198 33.05 23.26 11.88
C VAL A 198 33.03 22.77 10.43
N CYS A 199 31.84 22.46 9.89
CA CYS A 199 31.72 22.05 8.49
C CYS A 199 31.98 23.21 7.51
N GLY A 200 31.72 24.45 7.91
CA GLY A 200 32.10 25.66 7.17
C GLY A 200 33.62 25.87 7.02
N LEU A 201 34.44 25.31 7.90
CA LEU A 201 35.90 25.26 7.70
C LEU A 201 36.26 24.36 6.52
N LEU A 202 35.65 23.16 6.44
CA LEU A 202 35.86 22.24 5.30
C LEU A 202 35.41 22.89 3.99
N GLN A 203 34.25 23.55 3.96
CA GLN A 203 33.77 24.31 2.80
C GLN A 203 34.81 25.35 2.34
N LYS A 204 35.37 26.15 3.26
CA LYS A 204 36.40 27.14 2.92
C LYS A 204 37.66 26.47 2.35
N ILE A 205 38.18 25.43 3.01
CA ILE A 205 39.38 24.70 2.55
C ILE A 205 39.15 24.14 1.13
N TRP A 206 38.00 23.53 0.86
CA TRP A 206 37.67 22.99 -0.46
C TRP A 206 37.45 24.06 -1.53
N SER A 207 36.98 25.26 -1.15
CA SER A 207 36.82 26.38 -2.09
C SER A 207 38.16 26.92 -2.61
N PHE A 208 39.24 26.82 -1.81
CA PHE A 208 40.60 27.12 -2.26
C PHE A 208 41.27 25.95 -2.98
N GLN A 209 40.98 24.70 -2.58
CA GLN A 209 41.60 23.51 -3.19
C GLN A 209 40.60 22.36 -3.36
N THR A 210 39.93 22.33 -4.50
CA THR A 210 38.92 21.33 -4.87
C THR A 210 39.46 19.90 -4.97
N SER A 211 40.76 19.71 -5.22
CA SER A 211 41.40 18.39 -5.27
C SER A 211 41.37 17.62 -3.93
N LEU A 212 41.09 18.32 -2.82
CA LEU A 212 40.90 17.71 -1.49
C LEU A 212 39.53 17.01 -1.34
N VAL A 213 38.53 17.36 -2.16
CA VAL A 213 37.14 16.89 -2.01
C VAL A 213 37.02 15.37 -2.21
N LEU A 214 37.69 14.80 -3.23
CA LEU A 214 37.59 13.37 -3.52
C LEU A 214 38.21 12.47 -2.43
N PRO A 215 39.42 12.75 -1.88
CA PRO A 215 39.93 12.07 -0.68
C PRO A 215 39.02 12.19 0.55
N CYS A 216 38.38 13.35 0.74
CA CYS A 216 37.44 13.57 1.83
C CYS A 216 36.14 12.75 1.65
N LEU A 217 35.63 12.67 0.42
CA LEU A 217 34.48 11.84 0.08
C LEU A 217 34.76 10.35 0.30
N LYS A 218 35.94 9.84 -0.10
CA LYS A 218 36.32 8.44 0.17
C LYS A 218 36.31 8.13 1.67
N GLU A 219 36.80 9.04 2.51
CA GLU A 219 36.77 8.90 3.96
C GLU A 219 35.34 8.94 4.51
N LEU A 220 34.51 9.89 4.06
CA LEU A 220 33.09 9.98 4.42
C LEU A 220 32.36 8.67 4.10
N PHE A 221 32.57 8.12 2.89
CA PHE A 221 31.96 6.87 2.48
C PHE A 221 32.45 5.67 3.29
N ALA A 222 33.74 5.60 3.64
CA ALA A 222 34.28 4.56 4.53
C ALA A 222 33.63 4.59 5.93
N ILE A 223 33.40 5.80 6.49
CA ILE A 223 32.71 5.97 7.78
C ILE A 223 31.27 5.47 7.71
N ILE A 224 30.49 5.86 6.68
CA ILE A 224 29.10 5.38 6.56
C ILE A 224 28.97 3.95 6.03
N SER A 225 30.01 3.35 5.47
CA SER A 225 30.00 1.94 5.05
C SER A 225 30.53 0.97 6.13
N SER A 226 31.14 1.46 7.22
CA SER A 226 31.67 0.60 8.29
C SER A 226 30.57 -0.28 8.93
N THR A 227 30.90 -1.54 9.18
CA THR A 227 30.05 -2.51 9.88
C THR A 227 30.41 -2.66 11.36
N ASP A 228 31.23 -1.76 11.92
CA ASP A 228 31.66 -1.82 13.32
C ASP A 228 30.48 -1.63 14.28
N GLU A 229 30.33 -2.56 15.23
CA GLU A 229 29.14 -2.65 16.09
C GLU A 229 29.09 -1.61 17.23
N TYR A 230 30.23 -1.00 17.59
CA TYR A 230 30.41 -0.29 18.86
C TYR A 230 29.90 1.15 18.91
N GLU A 231 29.89 1.88 17.79
CA GLU A 231 29.40 3.27 17.75
C GLU A 231 28.90 3.63 16.35
N ALA A 232 27.60 3.93 16.21
CA ALA A 232 27.02 4.30 14.92
C ALA A 232 27.39 5.75 14.55
N PRO A 233 27.83 6.02 13.30
CA PRO A 233 28.28 7.36 12.91
C PRO A 233 27.15 8.39 12.90
N SER A 234 27.44 9.57 13.45
CA SER A 234 26.47 10.65 13.65
C SER A 234 25.88 11.20 12.35
N ASN A 235 24.59 11.52 12.40
CA ASN A 235 23.88 12.26 11.35
C ASN A 235 24.47 13.66 11.10
N CYS A 236 25.37 14.17 11.95
CA CYS A 236 26.12 15.41 11.68
C CYS A 236 26.90 15.37 10.36
N LEU A 237 27.28 14.18 9.87
CA LEU A 237 27.92 13.98 8.56
C LEU A 237 27.06 14.50 7.38
N ALA A 238 25.75 14.62 7.55
CA ALA A 238 24.86 15.30 6.62
C ALA A 238 25.27 16.76 6.33
N SER A 239 25.89 17.44 7.32
CA SER A 239 26.44 18.79 7.17
C SER A 239 27.70 18.87 6.28
N VAL A 240 28.28 17.72 5.91
CA VAL A 240 29.45 17.64 5.05
C VAL A 240 29.03 17.59 3.58
N VAL A 241 28.01 16.81 3.22
CA VAL A 241 27.57 16.61 1.82
C VAL A 241 26.85 17.83 1.21
N GLN A 242 26.25 18.70 2.03
CA GLN A 242 25.58 19.92 1.55
C GLN A 242 26.52 20.91 0.82
N TYR A 243 27.83 20.81 1.06
CA TYR A 243 28.85 21.70 0.50
C TYR A 243 29.54 21.15 -0.76
N ILE A 244 29.14 19.95 -1.21
CA ILE A 244 29.83 19.22 -2.27
C ILE A 244 29.14 19.49 -3.61
N PRO A 245 29.88 19.93 -4.65
CA PRO A 245 29.32 20.18 -5.98
C PRO A 245 28.60 18.94 -6.54
N LEU A 246 27.42 19.14 -7.12
CA LEU A 246 26.55 18.05 -7.60
C LEU A 246 27.18 17.30 -8.78
N GLU A 247 28.07 17.95 -9.52
CA GLU A 247 28.86 17.42 -10.63
C GLU A 247 29.79 16.28 -10.18
N LEU A 248 30.19 16.27 -8.90
CA LEU A 248 31.02 15.20 -8.32
C LEU A 248 30.17 14.02 -7.81
N MET A 249 28.84 14.18 -7.68
CA MET A 249 27.94 13.17 -7.16
C MET A 249 27.93 11.92 -8.02
N GLU A 250 27.69 12.06 -9.33
CA GLU A 250 27.52 10.90 -10.23
C GLU A 250 28.77 10.02 -10.27
N GLY A 251 29.95 10.61 -10.39
CA GLY A 251 31.22 9.88 -10.42
C GLY A 251 31.48 9.12 -9.11
N VAL A 252 31.20 9.73 -7.96
CA VAL A 252 31.46 9.12 -6.64
C VAL A 252 30.41 8.06 -6.30
N VAL A 253 29.14 8.32 -6.58
CA VAL A 253 28.05 7.33 -6.44
C VAL A 253 28.26 6.14 -7.37
N LYS A 254 28.66 6.37 -8.63
CA LYS A 254 28.98 5.30 -9.58
C LYS A 254 30.18 4.48 -9.11
N ASN A 255 31.21 5.11 -8.54
CA ASN A 255 32.33 4.38 -7.95
C ASN A 255 31.88 3.51 -6.76
N LEU A 256 31.04 4.02 -5.85
CA LEU A 256 30.54 3.23 -4.71
C LEU A 256 29.70 2.02 -5.17
N ALA A 257 28.83 2.20 -6.17
CA ALA A 257 27.95 1.13 -6.67
C ALA A 257 28.65 0.07 -7.54
N ASN A 258 29.83 0.37 -8.10
CA ASN A 258 30.61 -0.54 -8.95
C ASN A 258 31.94 -1.00 -8.32
N ALA A 259 32.20 -0.71 -7.04
CA ALA A 259 33.44 -1.11 -6.40
C ALA A 259 33.38 -2.57 -5.94
N ASP A 260 34.00 -3.48 -6.69
CA ASP A 260 34.16 -4.91 -6.35
C ASP A 260 34.82 -5.14 -4.96
N SER A 261 35.48 -4.13 -4.40
CA SER A 261 36.09 -4.14 -3.07
C SER A 261 35.12 -3.84 -1.91
N VAL A 262 33.84 -3.55 -2.18
CA VAL A 262 32.84 -3.19 -1.16
C VAL A 262 31.74 -4.26 -1.12
N SER A 263 31.53 -4.84 0.06
CA SER A 263 30.50 -5.88 0.26
C SER A 263 29.08 -5.31 0.27
N ASP A 264 28.10 -6.15 -0.07
CA ASP A 264 26.68 -5.76 -0.10
C ASP A 264 26.16 -5.29 1.27
N ILE A 265 26.76 -5.78 2.38
CA ILE A 265 26.46 -5.34 3.75
C ILE A 265 26.96 -3.89 3.96
N GLN A 266 28.18 -3.57 3.53
CA GLN A 266 28.75 -2.23 3.63
C GLN A 266 27.99 -1.22 2.74
N ILE A 267 27.56 -1.64 1.55
CA ILE A 267 26.67 -0.86 0.67
C ILE A 267 25.33 -0.60 1.37
N MET A 268 24.69 -1.64 1.92
CA MET A 268 23.42 -1.57 2.63
C MET A 268 23.48 -0.61 3.85
N ALA A 269 24.58 -0.68 4.61
CA ALA A 269 24.84 0.21 5.74
C ALA A 269 25.00 1.67 5.30
N ALA A 270 25.72 1.92 4.21
CA ALA A 270 25.92 3.26 3.64
C ALA A 270 24.60 3.90 3.19
N ILE A 271 23.80 3.23 2.35
CA ILE A 271 22.51 3.77 1.91
C ILE A 271 21.53 3.92 3.09
N SER A 272 21.57 3.00 4.07
CA SER A 272 20.73 3.09 5.27
C SER A 272 21.02 4.35 6.10
N ARG A 273 22.30 4.68 6.31
CA ARG A 273 22.72 5.89 7.05
C ARG A 273 22.49 7.17 6.24
N MET A 274 22.68 7.12 4.91
CA MET A 274 22.30 8.24 4.04
C MET A 274 20.80 8.54 4.09
N ILE A 275 19.94 7.53 4.24
CA ILE A 275 18.49 7.76 4.43
C ILE A 275 18.19 8.31 5.84
N ASP A 276 18.92 7.89 6.89
CA ASP A 276 18.76 8.49 8.22
C ASP A 276 19.12 9.99 8.24
N TRP A 277 20.02 10.45 7.36
CA TRP A 277 20.36 11.87 7.17
C TRP A 277 19.18 12.76 6.72
N VAL A 278 18.07 12.19 6.22
CA VAL A 278 16.80 12.94 6.01
C VAL A 278 16.28 13.56 7.32
N SER A 279 16.77 13.10 8.47
CA SER A 279 16.48 13.69 9.79
C SER A 279 17.26 14.98 10.10
N TRP A 280 18.18 15.45 9.24
CA TRP A 280 19.10 16.55 9.57
C TRP A 280 18.58 17.94 9.11
N PRO A 281 18.25 18.88 10.02
CA PRO A 281 17.53 20.12 9.67
C PRO A 281 18.25 21.08 8.71
N LEU A 282 19.59 21.11 8.71
CA LEU A 282 20.36 22.00 7.84
C LEU A 282 20.69 21.37 6.46
N GLY A 283 20.19 20.16 6.20
CA GLY A 283 20.66 19.26 5.15
C GLY A 283 20.22 19.57 3.72
N LYS A 284 20.98 20.40 3.00
CA LYS A 284 20.69 20.69 1.57
C LYS A 284 21.14 19.56 0.63
N ASN A 285 20.32 19.27 -0.38
CA ASN A 285 20.57 18.28 -1.45
C ASN A 285 20.72 16.81 -1.00
N ILE A 286 20.38 16.46 0.24
CA ILE A 286 20.52 15.08 0.77
C ILE A 286 19.65 14.10 -0.01
N ASP A 287 18.44 14.52 -0.38
CA ASP A 287 17.52 13.75 -1.22
C ASP A 287 18.15 13.34 -2.56
N LYS A 288 18.89 14.26 -3.20
CA LYS A 288 19.60 14.01 -4.47
C LYS A 288 20.69 12.96 -4.27
N TRP A 289 21.49 13.05 -3.20
CA TRP A 289 22.51 12.05 -2.87
C TRP A 289 21.92 10.65 -2.64
N ILE A 290 20.80 10.56 -1.90
CA ILE A 290 20.08 9.29 -1.66
C ILE A 290 19.54 8.73 -2.98
N ILE A 291 18.78 9.52 -3.74
CA ILE A 291 18.11 9.08 -4.97
C ILE A 291 19.14 8.71 -6.04
N ALA A 292 20.28 9.42 -6.14
CA ALA A 292 21.38 9.04 -7.01
C ALA A 292 21.95 7.65 -6.65
N LEU A 293 22.18 7.37 -5.35
CA LEU A 293 22.66 6.05 -4.93
C LEU A 293 21.62 4.95 -5.14
N LEU A 294 20.33 5.19 -4.85
CA LEU A 294 19.27 4.21 -5.16
C LEU A 294 19.17 3.92 -6.67
N LYS A 295 19.29 4.95 -7.52
CA LYS A 295 19.34 4.80 -8.99
C LYS A 295 20.57 3.99 -9.45
N ALA A 296 21.74 4.26 -8.87
CA ALA A 296 22.97 3.53 -9.22
C ALA A 296 22.90 2.06 -8.80
N LEU A 297 22.39 1.77 -7.60
CA LEU A 297 22.16 0.40 -7.12
C LEU A 297 21.13 -0.36 -7.98
N ALA A 298 20.12 0.33 -8.52
CA ALA A 298 19.18 -0.25 -9.48
C ALA A 298 19.85 -0.55 -10.83
N ALA A 299 20.72 0.34 -11.31
CA ALA A 299 21.48 0.13 -12.54
C ALA A 299 22.45 -1.06 -12.46
N VAL A 300 23.08 -1.30 -11.30
CA VAL A 300 23.89 -2.51 -11.03
C VAL A 300 23.06 -3.71 -10.54
N LYS A 301 21.73 -3.64 -10.64
CA LYS A 301 20.77 -4.72 -10.31
C LYS A 301 20.85 -5.25 -8.87
N LYS A 302 21.31 -4.45 -7.89
CA LYS A 302 21.38 -4.80 -6.47
C LYS A 302 20.01 -4.70 -5.77
N PHE A 303 19.00 -5.35 -6.36
CA PHE A 303 17.60 -5.20 -5.96
C PHE A 303 17.30 -5.67 -4.53
N SER A 304 17.98 -6.70 -4.02
CA SER A 304 17.78 -7.17 -2.64
C SER A 304 18.06 -6.07 -1.61
N ILE A 305 19.19 -5.35 -1.76
CA ILE A 305 19.56 -4.21 -0.91
C ILE A 305 18.48 -3.13 -0.99
N LEU A 306 18.05 -2.77 -2.21
CA LEU A 306 17.02 -1.77 -2.44
C LEU A 306 15.68 -2.12 -1.79
N ILE A 307 15.29 -3.40 -1.81
CA ILE A 307 14.06 -3.90 -1.19
C ILE A 307 14.15 -3.81 0.33
N GLU A 308 15.19 -4.40 0.92
CA GLU A 308 15.38 -4.50 2.37
C GLU A 308 15.52 -3.12 3.03
N VAL A 309 16.34 -2.24 2.43
CA VAL A 309 16.50 -0.85 2.88
C VAL A 309 15.19 -0.08 2.76
N SER A 310 14.38 -0.33 1.71
CA SER A 310 13.08 0.33 1.58
C SER A 310 12.11 -0.08 2.68
N LEU A 311 11.96 -1.38 2.95
CA LEU A 311 11.09 -1.88 4.02
C LEU A 311 11.56 -1.38 5.39
N SER A 312 12.87 -1.40 5.65
CA SER A 312 13.49 -0.96 6.92
C SER A 312 13.38 0.56 7.18
N LYS A 313 13.38 1.39 6.12
CA LYS A 313 13.47 2.86 6.26
C LYS A 313 12.21 3.64 5.89
N ILE A 314 11.26 3.09 5.12
CA ILE A 314 10.17 3.88 4.55
C ILE A 314 9.30 4.59 5.61
N GLN A 315 8.97 3.91 6.72
CA GLN A 315 8.25 4.52 7.84
C GLN A 315 9.03 5.69 8.48
N LYS A 316 10.36 5.56 8.59
CA LYS A 316 11.23 6.62 9.12
C LYS A 316 11.23 7.84 8.20
N VAL A 317 11.31 7.65 6.89
CA VAL A 317 11.21 8.76 5.91
C VAL A 317 9.82 9.41 5.97
N PHE A 318 8.75 8.61 5.95
CA PHE A 318 7.37 9.09 6.07
C PHE A 318 7.16 9.95 7.33
N SER A 319 7.71 9.54 8.48
CA SER A 319 7.63 10.31 9.74
C SER A 319 8.22 11.72 9.67
N LYS A 320 9.09 12.02 8.69
CA LYS A 320 9.72 13.35 8.55
C LYS A 320 8.86 14.36 7.80
N LEU A 321 7.81 13.92 7.11
CA LEU A 321 6.88 14.81 6.39
C LEU A 321 6.14 15.77 7.33
N VAL A 322 5.99 15.42 8.61
CA VAL A 322 5.43 16.29 9.64
C VAL A 322 6.23 17.60 9.78
N TYR A 323 7.55 17.55 9.68
CA TYR A 323 8.44 18.69 9.97
C TYR A 323 8.68 19.54 8.71
N PRO A 324 8.22 20.82 8.64
CA PRO A 324 8.30 21.63 7.42
C PRO A 324 9.71 21.73 6.81
N VAL A 325 10.75 21.81 7.64
CA VAL A 325 12.15 21.93 7.21
C VAL A 325 12.68 20.66 6.52
N LEU A 326 12.15 19.49 6.88
CA LEU A 326 12.56 18.19 6.33
C LEU A 326 11.65 17.72 5.18
N ARG A 327 10.47 18.35 5.05
CA ARG A 327 9.33 17.86 4.27
C ARG A 327 9.66 17.60 2.81
N ASP A 328 10.24 18.58 2.11
CA ASP A 328 10.53 18.47 0.68
C ASP A 328 11.55 17.35 0.37
N GLY A 329 12.59 17.22 1.20
CA GLY A 329 13.60 16.18 1.05
C GLY A 329 13.05 14.78 1.38
N ALA A 330 12.25 14.67 2.45
CA ALA A 330 11.58 13.42 2.81
C ALA A 330 10.56 12.99 1.74
N LEU A 331 9.81 13.94 1.17
CA LEU A 331 8.83 13.72 0.11
C LEU A 331 9.51 13.28 -1.20
N SER A 332 10.61 13.93 -1.57
CA SER A 332 11.46 13.57 -2.72
C SER A 332 11.93 12.10 -2.63
N VAL A 333 12.49 11.71 -1.47
CA VAL A 333 12.96 10.33 -1.22
C VAL A 333 11.80 9.33 -1.17
N LEU A 334 10.73 9.61 -0.42
CA LEU A 334 9.56 8.73 -0.31
C LEU A 334 8.89 8.48 -1.66
N ARG A 335 8.71 9.53 -2.47
CA ARG A 335 8.14 9.45 -3.82
C ARG A 335 8.94 8.53 -4.71
N TYR A 336 10.27 8.63 -4.67
CA TYR A 336 11.15 7.73 -5.41
C TYR A 336 11.03 6.28 -4.90
N MET A 337 11.12 6.06 -3.58
CA MET A 337 11.01 4.72 -2.99
C MET A 337 9.71 4.01 -3.38
N LEU A 338 8.56 4.67 -3.23
CA LEU A 338 7.25 4.07 -3.56
C LEU A 338 7.01 3.90 -5.06
N LEU A 339 7.37 4.89 -5.90
CA LEU A 339 7.22 4.73 -7.35
C LEU A 339 8.22 3.74 -7.96
N SER A 340 9.28 3.35 -7.26
CA SER A 340 10.18 2.27 -7.68
C SER A 340 9.81 0.89 -7.11
N PHE A 341 9.27 0.82 -5.89
CA PHE A 341 8.87 -0.43 -5.22
C PHE A 341 7.51 -0.95 -5.75
N GLN A 342 7.46 -1.41 -7.01
CA GLN A 342 6.21 -1.81 -7.68
C GLN A 342 5.93 -3.32 -7.71
N HIS A 343 6.76 -4.15 -7.08
CA HIS A 343 6.67 -5.62 -7.14
C HIS A 343 5.89 -6.25 -5.98
N SER A 344 5.76 -5.55 -4.85
CA SER A 344 4.99 -5.95 -3.66
C SER A 344 4.33 -4.70 -3.06
N PRO A 345 3.08 -4.77 -2.53
CA PRO A 345 2.43 -3.63 -1.88
C PRO A 345 3.01 -3.30 -0.49
N GLU A 346 3.88 -4.14 0.04
CA GLU A 346 4.35 -4.15 1.43
C GLU A 346 4.93 -2.81 1.91
N ALA A 347 5.79 -2.18 1.11
CA ALA A 347 6.35 -0.86 1.46
C ALA A 347 5.27 0.24 1.57
N PHE A 348 4.21 0.17 0.77
CA PHE A 348 3.05 1.06 0.90
C PHE A 348 2.20 0.69 2.11
N HIS A 349 1.92 -0.60 2.31
CA HIS A 349 1.14 -1.12 3.45
C HIS A 349 1.79 -0.75 4.81
N LEU A 350 3.13 -0.67 4.89
CA LEU A 350 3.84 -0.21 6.09
C LEU A 350 3.56 1.25 6.49
N ILE A 351 3.18 2.14 5.56
CA ILE A 351 2.86 3.55 5.89
C ILE A 351 1.36 3.81 6.08
N ILE A 352 0.49 2.89 5.63
CA ILE A 352 -0.97 3.05 5.65
C ILE A 352 -1.56 3.50 7.00
N PRO A 353 -1.20 2.90 8.16
CA PRO A 353 -1.76 3.30 9.45
C PRO A 353 -1.46 4.76 9.84
N HIS A 354 -0.41 5.36 9.28
CA HIS A 354 0.05 6.71 9.60
C HIS A 354 -0.49 7.78 8.63
N ILE A 355 -1.05 7.38 7.49
CA ILE A 355 -1.53 8.31 6.45
C ILE A 355 -2.67 9.23 6.95
N PRO A 356 -3.75 8.73 7.60
CA PRO A 356 -4.82 9.60 8.07
C PRO A 356 -4.36 10.62 9.12
N GLN A 357 -3.42 10.23 9.99
CA GLN A 357 -2.83 11.12 10.99
C GLN A 357 -1.99 12.24 10.35
N LEU A 358 -1.17 11.91 9.34
CA LEU A 358 -0.39 12.90 8.61
C LEU A 358 -1.29 13.89 7.85
N ILE A 359 -2.33 13.38 7.16
CA ILE A 359 -3.28 14.24 6.44
C ILE A 359 -4.01 15.19 7.40
N LEU A 360 -4.47 14.70 8.55
CA LEU A 360 -5.10 15.53 9.57
C LEU A 360 -4.15 16.60 10.13
N HIS A 361 -2.88 16.26 10.37
CA HIS A 361 -1.88 17.23 10.83
C HIS A 361 -1.61 18.31 9.77
N LEU A 362 -1.30 17.92 8.54
CA LEU A 362 -0.98 18.85 7.44
C LEU A 362 -2.18 19.71 7.02
N SER A 363 -3.41 19.20 7.11
CA SER A 363 -4.62 19.98 6.78
C SER A 363 -5.03 20.99 7.86
N ASN A 364 -4.52 20.86 9.09
CA ASN A 364 -4.59 21.89 10.13
C ASN A 364 -3.44 22.91 10.02
N GLU A 365 -2.30 22.52 9.43
CA GLU A 365 -1.18 23.42 9.14
C GLU A 365 -1.50 24.30 7.92
N ASN A 366 -1.93 25.54 8.17
CA ASN A 366 -2.23 26.53 7.13
C ASN A 366 -0.93 27.09 6.48
N SER A 367 -0.17 26.24 5.78
CA SER A 367 1.08 26.61 5.09
C SER A 367 1.13 26.05 3.67
N ASN A 368 1.72 26.81 2.74
CA ASN A 368 1.91 26.39 1.35
C ASN A 368 2.74 25.09 1.25
N SER A 369 3.64 24.84 2.20
CA SER A 369 4.44 23.62 2.27
C SER A 369 3.58 22.39 2.63
N ALA A 370 2.60 22.56 3.53
CA ALA A 370 1.64 21.51 3.86
C ALA A 370 0.69 21.22 2.68
N THR A 371 0.14 22.27 2.03
CA THR A 371 -0.70 22.12 0.83
C THR A 371 0.02 21.36 -0.28
N ASN A 372 1.24 21.78 -0.64
CA ASN A 372 2.05 21.10 -1.66
C ASN A 372 2.30 19.63 -1.30
N CYS A 373 2.57 19.34 -0.02
CA CYS A 373 2.81 17.97 0.44
C CYS A 373 1.55 17.11 0.39
N LEU A 374 0.38 17.65 0.78
CA LEU A 374 -0.91 16.97 0.67
C LEU A 374 -1.23 16.57 -0.78
N GLU A 375 -1.02 17.47 -1.75
CA GLU A 375 -1.23 17.17 -3.17
C GLU A 375 -0.30 16.05 -3.67
N HIS A 376 0.98 16.10 -3.34
CA HIS A 376 1.95 15.08 -3.75
C HIS A 376 1.73 13.73 -3.06
N ILE A 377 1.25 13.74 -1.81
CA ILE A 377 0.89 12.52 -1.07
C ILE A 377 -0.42 11.93 -1.61
N ALA A 378 -1.42 12.74 -1.96
CA ALA A 378 -2.62 12.27 -2.66
C ALA A 378 -2.28 11.66 -4.03
N GLU A 379 -1.45 12.32 -4.84
CA GLU A 379 -0.99 11.79 -6.13
C GLU A 379 -0.30 10.43 -5.96
N LEU A 380 0.54 10.29 -4.91
CA LEU A 380 1.27 9.06 -4.62
C LEU A 380 0.36 7.94 -4.07
N ILE A 381 -0.58 8.27 -3.19
CA ILE A 381 -1.61 7.34 -2.68
C ILE A 381 -2.45 6.79 -3.83
N HIS A 382 -2.96 7.64 -4.71
CA HIS A 382 -3.74 7.20 -5.87
C HIS A 382 -2.90 6.35 -6.84
N CYS A 383 -1.61 6.69 -7.06
CA CYS A 383 -0.70 5.82 -7.81
C CYS A 383 -0.53 4.43 -7.18
N MET A 384 -0.35 4.36 -5.85
CA MET A 384 -0.15 3.08 -5.15
C MET A 384 -1.44 2.24 -5.09
N ILE A 385 -2.59 2.85 -4.80
CA ILE A 385 -3.90 2.16 -4.78
C ILE A 385 -4.29 1.68 -6.20
N PHE A 386 -3.96 2.44 -7.25
CA PHE A 386 -4.15 2.00 -8.64
C PHE A 386 -3.24 0.82 -8.98
N ARG A 387 -1.96 0.87 -8.57
CA ARG A 387 -0.97 -0.20 -8.82
C ARG A 387 -1.28 -1.48 -8.04
N PHE A 388 -1.78 -1.37 -6.82
CA PHE A 388 -2.00 -2.45 -5.87
C PHE A 388 -3.48 -2.63 -5.49
N SER A 389 -4.40 -2.54 -6.45
CA SER A 389 -5.83 -2.72 -6.19
C SER A 389 -6.17 -4.10 -5.60
N GLY A 390 -7.26 -4.18 -4.82
CA GLY A 390 -7.73 -5.42 -4.20
C GLY A 390 -7.57 -5.49 -2.67
N TYR A 391 -7.40 -4.35 -2.01
CA TYR A 391 -7.44 -4.21 -0.54
C TYR A 391 -8.47 -3.13 -0.13
N PRO A 392 -9.75 -3.23 -0.53
CA PRO A 392 -10.76 -2.19 -0.32
C PRO A 392 -10.83 -1.75 1.15
N ASP A 393 -11.03 -2.70 2.06
CA ASP A 393 -11.19 -2.48 3.52
C ASP A 393 -9.95 -1.82 4.17
N LEU A 394 -8.75 -2.03 3.60
CA LEU A 394 -7.49 -1.42 4.06
C LEU A 394 -7.30 0.00 3.51
N TYR A 395 -7.92 0.30 2.37
CA TYR A 395 -7.77 1.57 1.65
C TYR A 395 -8.91 2.53 1.93
N GLU A 396 -10.09 2.06 2.31
CA GLU A 396 -11.29 2.82 2.66
C GLU A 396 -11.01 3.98 3.66
N PRO A 397 -10.31 3.78 4.80
CA PRO A 397 -9.97 4.88 5.72
C PRO A 397 -9.05 5.96 5.12
N ILE A 398 -8.19 5.58 4.17
CA ILE A 398 -7.31 6.52 3.46
C ILE A 398 -8.09 7.25 2.37
N MET A 399 -8.95 6.54 1.64
CA MET A 399 -9.76 7.10 0.55
C MET A 399 -10.71 8.19 1.08
N GLU A 400 -11.28 8.01 2.28
CA GLU A 400 -12.05 9.09 2.93
C GLU A 400 -11.14 10.25 3.36
N ALA A 401 -9.95 9.99 3.92
CA ALA A 401 -9.01 11.03 4.31
C ALA A 401 -8.52 11.89 3.11
N VAL A 402 -8.30 11.29 1.93
CA VAL A 402 -7.92 12.02 0.71
C VAL A 402 -9.10 12.53 -0.11
N ARG A 403 -10.36 12.25 0.26
CA ARG A 403 -11.56 12.55 -0.57
C ARG A 403 -11.73 14.03 -0.96
N LYS A 404 -11.08 14.95 -0.23
CA LYS A 404 -11.10 16.41 -0.48
C LYS A 404 -9.91 16.91 -1.31
N LEU A 405 -8.95 16.05 -1.64
CA LEU A 405 -7.71 16.39 -2.34
C LEU A 405 -7.83 16.10 -3.86
N PRO A 406 -7.01 16.72 -4.73
CA PRO A 406 -7.08 16.49 -6.17
C PRO A 406 -6.70 15.06 -6.55
N VAL A 407 -7.61 14.37 -7.24
CA VAL A 407 -7.40 13.02 -7.79
C VAL A 407 -6.67 13.13 -9.14
N PRO A 408 -5.49 12.50 -9.34
CA PRO A 408 -4.81 12.51 -10.64
C PRO A 408 -5.55 11.64 -11.67
N ASN A 409 -5.51 12.04 -12.95
CA ASN A 409 -6.10 11.24 -14.04
C ASN A 409 -5.30 9.97 -14.35
N GLU A 410 -5.94 9.03 -15.06
CA GLU A 410 -5.37 7.71 -15.30
C GLU A 410 -4.12 7.77 -16.20
N GLU A 411 -4.02 8.72 -17.14
CA GLU A 411 -2.79 8.95 -17.91
C GLU A 411 -1.63 9.37 -17.00
N ARG A 412 -1.85 10.30 -16.06
CA ARG A 412 -0.82 10.76 -15.12
C ARG A 412 -0.34 9.62 -14.23
N ILE A 413 -1.25 8.82 -13.69
CA ILE A 413 -0.91 7.63 -12.88
C ILE A 413 -0.04 6.65 -13.69
N LYS A 414 -0.45 6.32 -14.93
CA LYS A 414 0.31 5.43 -15.82
C LYS A 414 1.71 5.97 -16.13
N VAL A 415 1.84 7.27 -16.38
CA VAL A 415 3.14 7.92 -16.63
C VAL A 415 4.05 7.84 -15.40
N LEU A 416 3.54 8.14 -14.20
CA LEU A 416 4.34 8.13 -12.98
C LEU A 416 4.84 6.73 -12.59
N LEU A 417 3.97 5.72 -12.74
CA LEU A 417 4.34 4.31 -12.57
C LEU A 417 5.32 3.85 -13.66
N GLY A 418 5.17 4.31 -14.90
CA GLY A 418 6.09 3.97 -15.99
C GLY A 418 7.50 4.55 -15.85
N GLN A 419 7.63 5.75 -15.26
CA GLN A 419 8.91 6.49 -15.22
C GLN A 419 9.93 5.99 -14.21
N ASN A 420 9.53 5.30 -13.13
CA ASN A 420 10.39 5.09 -11.96
C ASN A 420 10.57 3.62 -11.53
N ALA A 421 9.90 2.66 -12.16
CA ALA A 421 10.01 1.25 -11.79
C ALA A 421 11.46 0.73 -11.94
N TRP A 422 12.04 0.17 -10.87
CA TRP A 422 13.36 -0.52 -10.95
C TRP A 422 13.35 -1.69 -11.94
N THR A 423 12.17 -2.24 -12.22
CA THR A 423 11.96 -3.39 -13.12
C THR A 423 10.96 -3.04 -14.22
N ALA A 424 11.45 -2.41 -15.30
CA ALA A 424 10.71 -2.33 -16.56
C ALA A 424 10.58 -3.71 -17.25
N GLN A 425 11.37 -4.71 -16.81
CA GLN A 425 11.26 -6.11 -17.22
C GLN A 425 10.15 -6.82 -16.41
N LYS A 426 9.23 -7.49 -17.11
CA LYS A 426 8.02 -8.09 -16.53
C LYS A 426 8.32 -9.35 -15.69
N ASN A 427 7.57 -9.52 -14.60
CA ASN A 427 7.27 -10.76 -13.87
C ASN A 427 8.39 -11.64 -13.27
N GLU A 428 9.67 -11.54 -13.67
CA GLU A 428 10.70 -12.51 -13.23
C GLU A 428 10.91 -12.55 -11.70
N LEU A 429 10.93 -11.40 -11.01
CA LEU A 429 11.05 -11.37 -9.54
C LEU A 429 9.80 -11.91 -8.81
N ALA A 430 8.61 -11.81 -9.40
CA ALA A 430 7.37 -12.31 -8.78
C ALA A 430 7.36 -13.85 -8.69
N ALA A 431 8.09 -14.54 -9.59
CA ALA A 431 8.28 -15.99 -9.53
C ALA A 431 9.26 -16.43 -8.42
N TYR A 432 10.16 -15.55 -7.98
CA TYR A 432 11.21 -15.89 -7.00
C TYR A 432 10.76 -15.81 -5.53
N TYR A 433 9.81 -14.93 -5.17
CA TYR A 433 9.38 -14.74 -3.78
C TYR A 433 7.86 -14.87 -3.47
N PRO A 434 7.17 -15.99 -3.79
CA PRO A 434 5.79 -16.23 -3.31
C PRO A 434 5.67 -16.66 -1.82
N ARG A 435 6.75 -16.63 -1.03
CA ARG A 435 6.89 -17.44 0.21
C ARG A 435 6.85 -16.66 1.54
N LEU A 436 6.62 -15.36 1.51
CA LEU A 436 6.63 -14.49 2.71
C LEU A 436 5.26 -14.37 3.43
N ALA A 437 4.18 -14.88 2.86
CA ALA A 437 2.85 -14.78 3.46
C ALA A 437 2.67 -15.75 4.65
N SER A 438 2.37 -15.20 5.83
CA SER A 438 1.79 -15.96 6.95
C SER A 438 0.41 -16.53 6.57
N LYS A 439 -0.05 -17.57 7.30
CA LYS A 439 -1.45 -18.00 7.21
C LYS A 439 -2.34 -16.84 7.67
N SER A 440 -3.49 -16.65 7.03
CA SER A 440 -4.43 -15.59 7.40
C SER A 440 -4.98 -15.83 8.81
N ASP A 441 -5.05 -14.77 9.62
CA ASP A 441 -5.65 -14.79 10.96
C ASP A 441 -7.15 -15.12 10.94
N THR A 442 -7.78 -15.08 9.76
CA THR A 442 -9.14 -15.59 9.51
C THR A 442 -9.27 -17.11 9.68
N GLY A 443 -8.16 -17.85 9.70
CA GLY A 443 -8.11 -19.31 9.61
C GLY A 443 -8.42 -19.88 8.21
N LYS A 444 -8.96 -19.07 7.29
CA LYS A 444 -9.32 -19.45 5.92
C LYS A 444 -8.11 -19.42 4.99
N ILE A 445 -8.21 -20.15 3.87
CA ILE A 445 -7.09 -20.47 2.98
C ILE A 445 -7.33 -19.90 1.58
N GLY A 446 -6.31 -19.26 1.01
CA GLY A 446 -6.37 -18.69 -0.35
C GLY A 446 -6.17 -19.72 -1.47
N LEU A 447 -6.42 -19.30 -2.71
CA LEU A 447 -6.13 -20.06 -3.93
C LEU A 447 -5.07 -19.33 -4.77
N LEU A 448 -4.00 -20.03 -5.13
CA LEU A 448 -2.96 -19.50 -6.03
C LEU A 448 -3.57 -19.14 -7.40
N ASN A 449 -3.27 -17.93 -7.88
CA ASN A 449 -3.57 -17.55 -9.26
C ASN A 449 -2.53 -18.17 -10.18
N LEU A 450 -2.97 -18.97 -11.15
CA LEU A 450 -2.10 -19.74 -12.05
C LEU A 450 -1.87 -19.03 -13.40
N GLY A 451 -2.17 -17.72 -13.45
CA GLY A 451 -2.18 -16.90 -14.65
C GLY A 451 -3.62 -16.65 -15.11
N ASN A 452 -4.17 -15.49 -14.74
CA ASN A 452 -5.54 -15.06 -15.05
C ASN A 452 -6.66 -15.98 -14.52
N THR A 453 -6.42 -16.78 -13.48
CA THR A 453 -7.41 -17.75 -12.96
C THR A 453 -8.33 -17.23 -11.86
N CYS A 454 -8.36 -15.93 -11.60
CA CYS A 454 -9.16 -15.31 -10.53
C CYS A 454 -10.68 -15.51 -10.69
N TYR A 455 -11.17 -15.65 -11.94
CA TYR A 455 -12.57 -15.99 -12.24
C TYR A 455 -12.97 -17.35 -11.63
N MET A 456 -12.09 -18.35 -11.75
CA MET A 456 -12.25 -19.67 -11.14
C MET A 456 -12.09 -19.60 -9.62
N ASN A 457 -11.02 -18.92 -9.14
CA ASN A 457 -10.71 -18.87 -7.72
C ASN A 457 -11.87 -18.23 -6.91
N SER A 458 -12.49 -17.16 -7.43
CA SER A 458 -13.64 -16.50 -6.81
C SER A 458 -14.87 -17.41 -6.72
N ILE A 459 -15.12 -18.21 -7.77
CA ILE A 459 -16.22 -19.18 -7.82
C ILE A 459 -16.00 -20.34 -6.85
N LEU A 460 -14.79 -20.89 -6.80
CA LEU A 460 -14.47 -22.00 -5.90
C LEU A 460 -14.58 -21.60 -4.43
N GLN A 461 -14.18 -20.37 -4.07
CA GLN A 461 -14.38 -19.83 -2.72
C GLN A 461 -15.87 -19.56 -2.42
N ALA A 462 -16.64 -19.05 -3.38
CA ALA A 462 -18.09 -18.86 -3.21
C ALA A 462 -18.84 -20.19 -2.98
N LEU A 463 -18.47 -21.25 -3.72
CA LEU A 463 -19.04 -22.59 -3.55
C LEU A 463 -18.56 -23.28 -2.26
N PHE A 464 -17.32 -23.06 -1.83
CA PHE A 464 -16.79 -23.56 -0.56
C PHE A 464 -17.43 -22.88 0.67
N MET A 465 -17.83 -21.61 0.55
CA MET A 465 -18.55 -20.89 1.60
C MET A 465 -20.07 -21.14 1.59
N ALA A 466 -20.60 -21.83 0.56
CA ALA A 466 -21.95 -22.40 0.59
C ALA A 466 -21.98 -23.66 1.49
N SER A 467 -22.09 -23.43 2.80
CA SER A 467 -22.07 -24.43 3.89
C SER A 467 -22.64 -25.80 3.54
N ASP A 468 -23.88 -25.86 3.04
CA ASP A 468 -24.61 -27.12 2.89
C ASP A 468 -24.05 -27.91 1.69
N PHE A 469 -23.63 -27.20 0.63
CA PHE A 469 -22.92 -27.79 -0.51
C PHE A 469 -21.51 -28.24 -0.14
N ARG A 470 -20.76 -27.44 0.64
CA ARG A 470 -19.45 -27.84 1.19
C ARG A 470 -19.56 -29.16 1.97
N HIS A 471 -20.48 -29.23 2.94
CA HIS A 471 -20.64 -30.42 3.77
C HIS A 471 -21.11 -31.62 2.95
N ALA A 472 -22.05 -31.43 2.01
CA ALA A 472 -22.47 -32.49 1.11
C ALA A 472 -21.30 -33.05 0.28
N VAL A 473 -20.52 -32.18 -0.38
CA VAL A 473 -19.34 -32.57 -1.18
C VAL A 473 -18.28 -33.28 -0.33
N LEU A 474 -17.97 -32.78 0.87
CA LEU A 474 -17.02 -33.43 1.78
C LEU A 474 -17.51 -34.81 2.27
N SER A 475 -18.82 -34.99 2.45
CA SER A 475 -19.43 -36.25 2.89
C SER A 475 -19.54 -37.35 1.82
N LEU A 476 -19.18 -37.06 0.56
CA LEU A 476 -19.30 -38.03 -0.54
C LEU A 476 -18.38 -39.24 -0.33
N LYS A 477 -18.95 -40.43 -0.47
CA LYS A 477 -18.21 -41.69 -0.45
C LYS A 477 -17.50 -41.89 -1.78
N GLU A 478 -16.25 -42.35 -1.73
CA GLU A 478 -15.42 -42.62 -2.89
C GLU A 478 -16.13 -43.53 -3.88
N THR A 479 -16.49 -42.98 -5.05
CA THR A 479 -17.26 -43.68 -6.07
C THR A 479 -16.68 -43.34 -7.44
N HIS A 480 -16.24 -44.35 -8.20
CA HIS A 480 -15.60 -44.15 -9.52
C HIS A 480 -16.51 -43.52 -10.60
N SER A 481 -17.80 -43.31 -10.32
CA SER A 481 -18.76 -42.70 -11.24
C SER A 481 -18.82 -41.16 -11.18
N GLN A 482 -18.09 -40.50 -10.27
CA GLN A 482 -18.08 -39.02 -10.15
C GLN A 482 -16.66 -38.42 -10.08
N PRO A 483 -15.77 -38.67 -11.07
CA PRO A 483 -14.38 -38.26 -11.01
C PRO A 483 -14.16 -36.74 -10.87
N LEU A 484 -14.98 -35.88 -11.47
CA LEU A 484 -14.85 -34.42 -11.30
C LEU A 484 -15.26 -33.99 -9.88
N MET A 485 -16.37 -34.53 -9.36
CA MET A 485 -16.80 -34.27 -7.99
C MET A 485 -15.74 -34.68 -6.96
N MET A 486 -15.07 -35.82 -7.16
CA MET A 486 -13.95 -36.25 -6.30
C MET A 486 -12.75 -35.27 -6.34
N LYS A 487 -12.49 -34.60 -7.48
CA LYS A 487 -11.48 -33.53 -7.55
C LYS A 487 -11.90 -32.27 -6.80
N LEU A 488 -13.20 -31.94 -6.79
CA LEU A 488 -13.73 -30.82 -6.01
C LEU A 488 -13.69 -31.12 -4.51
N GLN A 489 -14.08 -32.34 -4.09
CA GLN A 489 -13.96 -32.82 -2.71
C GLN A 489 -12.51 -32.75 -2.21
N CYS A 490 -11.55 -33.20 -3.02
CA CYS A 490 -10.13 -33.09 -2.73
C CYS A 490 -9.72 -31.62 -2.49
N LEU A 491 -10.11 -30.69 -3.37
CA LEU A 491 -9.80 -29.27 -3.21
C LEU A 491 -10.43 -28.67 -1.94
N PHE A 492 -11.70 -28.97 -1.66
CA PHE A 492 -12.40 -28.49 -0.47
C PHE A 492 -11.77 -29.02 0.83
N ALA A 493 -11.34 -30.29 0.85
CA ALA A 493 -10.63 -30.84 2.01
C ALA A 493 -9.28 -30.15 2.26
N PHE A 494 -8.57 -29.76 1.20
CA PHE A 494 -7.36 -28.92 1.33
C PHE A 494 -7.66 -27.48 1.78
N LEU A 495 -8.81 -26.88 1.40
CA LEU A 495 -9.24 -25.56 1.90
C LEU A 495 -9.66 -25.58 3.38
N GLU A 496 -10.19 -26.70 3.88
CA GLU A 496 -10.60 -26.85 5.28
C GLU A 496 -9.42 -27.21 6.22
N HIS A 497 -8.41 -27.96 5.74
CA HIS A 497 -7.41 -28.59 6.62
C HIS A 497 -5.93 -28.35 6.28
N SER A 498 -5.60 -27.61 5.22
CA SER A 498 -4.19 -27.26 4.97
C SER A 498 -3.68 -26.24 5.99
N GLN A 499 -2.36 -26.26 6.24
CA GLN A 499 -1.67 -25.24 7.03
C GLN A 499 -0.94 -24.20 6.16
N ARG A 500 -0.94 -24.37 4.83
CA ARG A 500 -0.47 -23.34 3.90
C ARG A 500 -1.36 -22.09 3.96
N PRO A 501 -0.83 -20.88 3.68
CA PRO A 501 -1.65 -19.67 3.53
C PRO A 501 -2.57 -19.73 2.30
N ALA A 502 -2.10 -20.38 1.24
CA ALA A 502 -2.84 -20.64 0.02
C ALA A 502 -2.43 -21.97 -0.61
N ILE A 503 -3.37 -22.62 -1.31
CA ILE A 503 -3.15 -23.89 -2.02
C ILE A 503 -3.23 -23.69 -3.54
N SER A 504 -2.74 -24.67 -4.31
CA SER A 504 -2.78 -24.62 -5.77
C SER A 504 -3.98 -25.37 -6.33
N PRO A 505 -4.93 -24.71 -7.02
CA PRO A 505 -6.05 -25.38 -7.68
C PRO A 505 -5.64 -26.08 -8.99
N ALA A 506 -4.35 -26.20 -9.30
CA ALA A 506 -3.85 -26.73 -10.59
C ALA A 506 -4.38 -28.13 -10.93
N ASN A 507 -4.51 -29.01 -9.93
CA ASN A 507 -5.07 -30.36 -10.12
C ASN A 507 -6.56 -30.33 -10.51
N PHE A 508 -7.31 -29.33 -10.05
CA PHE A 508 -8.70 -29.12 -10.42
C PHE A 508 -8.79 -28.50 -11.81
N LEU A 509 -8.04 -27.43 -12.07
CA LEU A 509 -7.96 -26.76 -13.38
C LEU A 509 -7.54 -27.70 -14.52
N ALA A 510 -6.59 -28.60 -14.27
CA ALA A 510 -6.17 -29.62 -15.23
C ALA A 510 -7.21 -30.75 -15.45
N SER A 511 -8.15 -30.91 -14.51
CA SER A 511 -9.28 -31.83 -14.63
C SER A 511 -10.53 -31.17 -15.22
N PHE A 512 -10.63 -29.83 -15.11
CA PHE A 512 -11.80 -29.05 -15.50
C PHE A 512 -11.44 -27.63 -15.98
N LEU A 513 -11.60 -27.45 -17.29
CA LEU A 513 -11.63 -26.17 -17.98
C LEU A 513 -12.71 -26.28 -19.07
N PRO A 514 -13.57 -25.26 -19.29
CA PRO A 514 -14.51 -25.26 -20.42
C PRO A 514 -13.75 -25.46 -21.75
N PRO A 515 -14.19 -26.36 -22.66
CA PRO A 515 -13.44 -26.71 -23.87
C PRO A 515 -13.10 -25.53 -24.82
N TRP A 516 -13.81 -24.41 -24.70
CA TRP A 516 -13.59 -23.18 -25.46
C TRP A 516 -12.79 -22.11 -24.70
N PHE A 517 -12.43 -22.33 -23.43
CA PHE A 517 -11.58 -21.43 -22.66
C PHE A 517 -10.09 -21.70 -22.96
N THR A 518 -9.37 -20.66 -23.37
CA THR A 518 -7.91 -20.73 -23.57
C THR A 518 -7.19 -20.57 -22.22
N PRO A 519 -6.28 -21.50 -21.83
CA PRO A 519 -5.46 -21.35 -20.63
C PRO A 519 -4.66 -20.04 -20.62
N GLY A 520 -4.59 -19.38 -19.46
CA GLY A 520 -3.88 -18.11 -19.29
C GLY A 520 -4.59 -16.87 -19.82
N VAL A 521 -5.77 -17.00 -20.44
CA VAL A 521 -6.64 -15.88 -20.87
C VAL A 521 -7.69 -15.58 -19.78
N GLN A 522 -8.10 -14.32 -19.64
CA GLN A 522 -9.18 -13.91 -18.74
C GLN A 522 -10.55 -14.36 -19.28
N GLN A 523 -11.46 -14.78 -18.39
CA GLN A 523 -12.74 -15.40 -18.74
C GLN A 523 -13.88 -14.89 -17.83
N ASP A 524 -15.13 -15.17 -18.20
CA ASP A 524 -16.31 -14.84 -17.39
C ASP A 524 -16.53 -15.86 -16.26
N CYS A 525 -16.73 -15.37 -15.02
CA CYS A 525 -16.90 -16.25 -13.86
C CYS A 525 -18.30 -16.87 -13.75
N SER A 526 -19.34 -16.24 -14.32
CA SER A 526 -20.70 -16.81 -14.38
C SER A 526 -20.78 -17.89 -15.46
N GLU A 527 -20.09 -17.70 -16.59
CA GLU A 527 -19.97 -18.75 -17.62
C GLU A 527 -19.23 -19.99 -17.08
N TYR A 528 -18.10 -19.78 -16.39
CA TYR A 528 -17.37 -20.86 -15.70
C TYR A 528 -18.25 -21.60 -14.68
N LEU A 529 -19.03 -20.86 -13.88
CA LEU A 529 -19.97 -21.42 -12.90
C LEU A 529 -21.05 -22.28 -13.55
N LYS A 530 -21.72 -21.76 -14.59
CA LYS A 530 -22.80 -22.49 -15.29
C LYS A 530 -22.28 -23.81 -15.86
N TYR A 531 -21.11 -23.79 -16.51
CA TYR A 531 -20.49 -25.01 -17.03
C TYR A 531 -20.04 -25.98 -15.92
N LEU A 532 -19.57 -25.48 -14.78
CA LEU A 532 -19.19 -26.33 -13.63
C LEU A 532 -20.39 -27.05 -13.01
N LEU A 533 -21.49 -26.32 -12.76
CA LEU A 533 -22.71 -26.90 -12.18
C LEU A 533 -23.36 -27.91 -13.15
N ASP A 534 -23.41 -27.61 -14.45
CA ASP A 534 -23.89 -28.54 -15.48
C ASP A 534 -23.07 -29.82 -15.56
N ARG A 535 -21.73 -29.70 -15.60
CA ARG A 535 -20.83 -30.85 -15.70
C ARG A 535 -20.86 -31.74 -14.46
N LEU A 536 -20.99 -31.18 -13.27
CA LEU A 536 -21.21 -31.95 -12.04
C LEU A 536 -22.60 -32.62 -12.01
N HIS A 537 -23.64 -31.92 -12.50
CA HIS A 537 -24.99 -32.47 -12.59
C HIS A 537 -25.06 -33.66 -13.56
N GLU A 538 -24.62 -33.52 -14.81
CA GLU A 538 -24.68 -34.62 -15.79
C GLU A 538 -23.73 -35.78 -15.45
N GLU A 539 -22.63 -35.54 -14.73
CA GLU A 539 -21.78 -36.60 -14.16
C GLU A 539 -22.57 -37.46 -13.15
N GLU A 540 -23.14 -36.85 -12.11
CA GLU A 540 -23.93 -37.55 -11.09
C GLU A 540 -25.17 -38.24 -11.69
N LYS A 541 -25.88 -37.55 -12.59
CA LYS A 541 -27.08 -38.03 -13.29
C LYS A 541 -26.78 -39.23 -14.18
N THR A 542 -25.66 -39.21 -14.91
CA THR A 542 -25.21 -40.32 -15.75
C THR A 542 -24.76 -41.51 -14.91
N GLY A 543 -24.02 -41.27 -13.83
CA GLY A 543 -23.67 -42.30 -12.85
C GLY A 543 -24.92 -43.00 -12.28
N LYS A 544 -25.90 -42.23 -11.79
CA LYS A 544 -27.18 -42.77 -11.29
C LYS A 544 -27.94 -43.58 -12.35
N ARG A 545 -28.05 -43.07 -13.59
CA ARG A 545 -28.69 -43.78 -14.72
C ARG A 545 -28.03 -45.13 -15.01
N ILE A 546 -26.70 -45.17 -15.08
CA ILE A 546 -25.94 -46.40 -15.36
C ILE A 546 -26.11 -47.43 -14.23
N SER A 547 -25.99 -47.00 -12.96
CA SER A 547 -26.23 -47.88 -11.81
C SER A 547 -27.67 -48.42 -11.76
N GLN A 548 -28.66 -47.60 -12.13
CA GLN A 548 -30.06 -48.03 -12.20
C GLN A 548 -30.29 -49.05 -13.35
N ALA A 549 -29.71 -48.83 -14.52
CA ALA A 549 -29.80 -49.77 -15.64
C ALA A 549 -29.16 -51.14 -15.29
N LEU A 550 -27.96 -51.14 -14.72
CA LEU A 550 -27.25 -52.36 -14.28
C LEU A 550 -27.98 -53.09 -13.13
N ALA A 551 -28.69 -52.37 -12.26
CA ALA A 551 -29.54 -52.99 -11.25
C ALA A 551 -30.80 -53.65 -11.87
N GLN A 552 -31.35 -53.07 -12.94
CA GLN A 552 -32.51 -53.60 -13.65
C GLN A 552 -32.17 -54.86 -14.47
N THR A 553 -31.00 -54.93 -15.13
CA THR A 553 -30.58 -56.13 -15.88
C THR A 553 -30.34 -57.35 -14.98
N ASN A 554 -30.03 -57.14 -13.70
CA ASN A 554 -29.61 -58.19 -12.78
C ASN A 554 -30.73 -58.70 -11.85
N SER A 555 -31.98 -58.24 -12.02
CA SER A 555 -33.08 -58.44 -11.05
C SER A 555 -34.32 -59.10 -11.66
N SER A 556 -34.29 -60.43 -11.84
CA SER A 556 -35.43 -61.23 -12.33
C SER A 556 -36.43 -61.67 -11.24
N SER A 557 -36.50 -60.96 -10.12
CA SER A 557 -37.49 -61.21 -9.05
C SER A 557 -38.02 -59.92 -8.43
N GLY A 558 -39.34 -59.85 -8.22
CA GLY A 558 -40.03 -58.62 -7.87
C GLY A 558 -39.98 -58.28 -6.39
N VAL A 559 -39.11 -57.34 -5.99
CA VAL A 559 -39.19 -56.65 -4.69
C VAL A 559 -39.17 -55.15 -4.93
N LYS A 560 -40.27 -54.46 -4.61
CA LYS A 560 -40.36 -52.99 -4.67
C LYS A 560 -39.52 -52.36 -3.54
N LYS A 561 -38.23 -52.13 -3.80
CA LYS A 561 -37.42 -51.24 -2.94
C LYS A 561 -37.85 -49.79 -3.15
N THR A 562 -37.75 -48.99 -2.08
CA THR A 562 -38.14 -47.58 -2.04
C THR A 562 -37.38 -46.75 -3.07
N MET A 563 -38.06 -45.77 -3.69
CA MET A 563 -37.42 -44.83 -4.62
C MET A 563 -36.41 -43.96 -3.88
N ALA A 564 -35.12 -44.21 -4.10
CA ALA A 564 -34.08 -43.23 -3.81
C ALA A 564 -34.31 -41.97 -4.66
N SER A 565 -34.05 -40.79 -4.10
CA SER A 565 -34.29 -39.50 -4.79
C SER A 565 -33.66 -39.48 -6.18
N HIS A 566 -34.51 -39.28 -7.20
CA HIS A 566 -34.08 -39.15 -8.59
C HIS A 566 -33.27 -37.88 -8.87
N ARG A 567 -33.31 -36.88 -7.98
CA ARG A 567 -32.60 -35.61 -8.15
C ARG A 567 -31.09 -35.75 -7.90
N THR A 568 -30.28 -34.92 -8.55
CA THR A 568 -28.86 -34.76 -8.23
C THR A 568 -28.65 -33.82 -7.03
N LEU A 569 -27.46 -33.83 -6.41
CA LEU A 569 -27.09 -32.87 -5.37
C LEU A 569 -27.26 -31.43 -5.87
N LEU A 570 -26.86 -31.17 -7.13
CA LEU A 570 -26.96 -29.86 -7.77
C LEU A 570 -28.43 -29.42 -7.94
N GLU A 571 -29.34 -30.33 -8.30
CA GLU A 571 -30.79 -30.05 -8.37
C GLU A 571 -31.42 -29.86 -6.98
N GLN A 572 -30.83 -30.40 -5.91
CA GLN A 572 -31.30 -30.19 -4.54
C GLN A 572 -30.79 -28.86 -3.96
N MET A 573 -29.54 -28.47 -4.27
CA MET A 573 -28.93 -27.25 -3.75
C MET A 573 -29.26 -26.00 -4.57
N PHE A 574 -29.15 -26.06 -5.90
CA PHE A 574 -29.24 -24.89 -6.79
C PHE A 574 -30.43 -24.93 -7.76
N GLY A 575 -31.17 -26.03 -7.82
CA GLY A 575 -32.27 -26.23 -8.79
C GLY A 575 -33.57 -25.50 -8.43
N GLY A 576 -33.85 -24.39 -9.12
CA GLY A 576 -35.14 -23.70 -9.10
C GLY A 576 -36.08 -24.10 -10.25
N ARG A 577 -37.34 -23.64 -10.19
CA ARG A 577 -38.33 -23.78 -11.28
C ARG A 577 -39.01 -22.47 -11.62
N ILE A 578 -39.20 -22.26 -12.91
CA ILE A 578 -39.80 -21.06 -13.50
C ILE A 578 -40.81 -21.47 -14.57
N THR A 579 -41.98 -20.83 -14.58
CA THR A 579 -43.03 -21.08 -15.58
C THR A 579 -43.23 -19.83 -16.43
N THR A 580 -43.05 -19.98 -17.74
CA THR A 580 -43.44 -18.97 -18.73
C THR A 580 -44.86 -19.25 -19.21
N LYS A 581 -45.75 -18.27 -19.09
CA LYS A 581 -47.13 -18.30 -19.58
C LYS A 581 -47.28 -17.32 -20.73
N ILE A 582 -47.80 -17.77 -21.87
CA ILE A 582 -48.08 -16.93 -23.05
C ILE A 582 -49.58 -16.97 -23.31
N ARG A 583 -50.24 -15.82 -23.11
CA ARG A 583 -51.67 -15.64 -23.30
C ARG A 583 -51.94 -14.92 -24.62
N CYS A 584 -52.58 -15.61 -25.56
CA CYS A 584 -53.01 -15.00 -26.83
C CYS A 584 -54.10 -13.95 -26.58
N LEU A 585 -53.92 -12.72 -27.08
CA LEU A 585 -54.90 -11.65 -26.85
C LEU A 585 -56.18 -11.80 -27.69
N LYS A 586 -56.16 -12.62 -28.75
CA LYS A 586 -57.31 -12.86 -29.64
C LYS A 586 -58.26 -13.96 -29.16
N CYS A 587 -57.75 -15.11 -28.70
CA CYS A 587 -58.56 -16.25 -28.25
C CYS A 587 -58.44 -16.56 -26.75
N HIS A 588 -57.60 -15.82 -26.02
CA HIS A 588 -57.34 -15.97 -24.59
C HIS A 588 -56.81 -17.34 -24.14
N SER A 589 -56.44 -18.24 -25.06
CA SER A 589 -55.69 -19.46 -24.75
C SER A 589 -54.36 -19.11 -24.08
N VAL A 590 -54.03 -19.79 -22.98
CA VAL A 590 -52.74 -19.69 -22.30
C VAL A 590 -51.92 -20.94 -22.60
N SER A 591 -50.76 -20.77 -23.24
CA SER A 591 -49.72 -21.80 -23.29
C SER A 591 -48.80 -21.63 -22.09
N SER A 592 -48.41 -22.72 -21.44
CA SER A 592 -47.54 -22.71 -20.25
C SER A 592 -46.40 -23.71 -20.38
N ARG A 593 -45.17 -23.24 -20.17
CA ARG A 593 -43.94 -24.06 -20.17
C ARG A 593 -43.22 -23.87 -18.84
N GLU A 594 -43.01 -24.97 -18.10
CA GLU A 594 -42.12 -24.97 -16.94
C GLU A 594 -40.69 -25.35 -17.38
N GLU A 595 -39.72 -24.64 -16.83
CA GLU A 595 -38.28 -24.81 -17.07
C GLU A 595 -37.54 -24.83 -15.72
N VAL A 596 -36.39 -25.50 -15.68
CA VAL A 596 -35.50 -25.52 -14.50
C VAL A 596 -34.38 -24.50 -14.67
N PHE A 597 -33.94 -23.89 -13.57
CA PHE A 597 -32.83 -22.93 -13.57
C PHE A 597 -31.85 -23.19 -12.43
N THR A 598 -30.60 -22.74 -12.59
CA THR A 598 -29.55 -22.73 -11.56
C THR A 598 -29.13 -21.31 -11.16
N ASP A 599 -29.21 -20.34 -12.09
CA ASP A 599 -29.13 -18.91 -11.79
C ASP A 599 -30.29 -18.13 -12.45
N LEU A 600 -30.57 -16.94 -11.92
CA LEU A 600 -31.36 -15.93 -12.63
C LEU A 600 -30.42 -14.85 -13.17
N SER A 601 -30.43 -14.68 -14.49
CA SER A 601 -29.63 -13.69 -15.21
C SER A 601 -30.42 -12.38 -15.36
N LEU A 602 -30.15 -11.43 -14.47
CA LEU A 602 -30.91 -10.19 -14.30
C LEU A 602 -30.42 -9.08 -15.24
N ALA A 603 -31.26 -8.70 -16.19
CA ALA A 603 -31.01 -7.60 -17.12
C ALA A 603 -31.19 -6.22 -16.47
N PHE A 604 -30.37 -5.24 -16.87
CA PHE A 604 -30.58 -3.84 -16.53
C PHE A 604 -31.66 -3.24 -17.45
N PRO A 605 -32.66 -2.50 -16.93
CA PRO A 605 -33.66 -1.84 -17.74
C PRO A 605 -33.05 -0.89 -18.79
N PRO A 606 -33.64 -0.77 -19.99
CA PRO A 606 -33.12 0.11 -21.03
C PRO A 606 -33.19 1.59 -20.60
N THR A 607 -32.12 2.34 -20.86
CA THR A 607 -32.10 3.78 -20.61
C THR A 607 -32.97 4.52 -21.63
N ASN A 608 -33.70 5.55 -21.16
CA ASN A 608 -34.82 6.17 -21.87
C ASN A 608 -34.45 6.97 -23.15
N GLU A 609 -33.18 6.95 -23.57
CA GLU A 609 -32.73 7.49 -24.85
C GLU A 609 -32.97 6.51 -26.02
N ALA A 610 -32.90 5.20 -25.77
CA ALA A 610 -33.09 4.17 -26.81
C ALA A 610 -34.50 4.18 -27.41
N ALA A 611 -35.51 4.57 -26.61
CA ALA A 611 -36.90 4.68 -27.03
C ALA A 611 -37.17 5.73 -28.13
N LYS A 612 -36.21 6.63 -28.41
CA LYS A 612 -36.33 7.68 -29.44
C LYS A 612 -35.84 7.26 -30.84
N GLN A 613 -35.48 5.99 -31.04
CA GLN A 613 -34.92 5.50 -32.32
C GLN A 613 -35.70 4.36 -32.99
N LEU A 614 -37.01 4.21 -32.72
CA LEU A 614 -37.90 3.50 -33.65
C LEU A 614 -38.35 4.47 -34.78
N PRO A 615 -38.24 4.09 -36.07
CA PRO A 615 -38.87 4.83 -37.15
C PRO A 615 -40.39 4.83 -37.00
N GLN A 616 -41.02 6.01 -37.15
CA GLN A 616 -42.48 6.10 -37.23
C GLN A 616 -42.97 5.58 -38.60
N PRO A 617 -44.13 4.89 -38.65
CA PRO A 617 -44.69 4.43 -39.92
C PRO A 617 -45.22 5.62 -40.74
N LEU A 618 -44.68 5.81 -41.94
CA LEU A 618 -45.19 6.81 -42.88
C LEU A 618 -46.53 6.35 -43.47
N SER A 619 -47.50 7.26 -43.50
CA SER A 619 -48.84 7.05 -44.06
C SER A 619 -48.86 7.04 -45.59
N ALA A 620 -49.88 6.39 -46.16
CA ALA A 620 -49.99 6.15 -47.60
C ALA A 620 -50.20 7.41 -48.46
N GLY A 621 -49.80 7.31 -49.73
CA GLY A 621 -50.12 8.21 -50.84
C GLY A 621 -49.97 7.46 -52.17
N GLU A 622 -50.89 7.66 -53.12
CA GLU A 622 -51.01 6.83 -54.32
C GLU A 622 -50.25 7.40 -55.54
N SER A 623 -49.56 6.54 -56.30
CA SER A 623 -49.55 6.48 -57.78
C SER A 623 -48.42 5.57 -58.31
N GLY A 624 -48.55 5.13 -59.56
CA GLY A 624 -47.54 4.42 -60.35
C GLY A 624 -47.92 4.51 -61.85
N PRO A 625 -47.50 3.58 -62.73
CA PRO A 625 -46.43 2.58 -62.59
C PRO A 625 -45.47 2.55 -63.81
N GLN A 626 -44.30 1.89 -63.72
CA GLN A 626 -43.64 1.30 -64.91
C GLN A 626 -42.63 0.18 -64.59
N LYS A 627 -42.19 -0.52 -65.64
CA LYS A 627 -41.40 -1.78 -65.65
C LYS A 627 -39.89 -1.47 -65.44
N SER A 628 -38.98 -2.41 -65.13
CA SER A 628 -38.89 -3.81 -65.58
C SER A 628 -37.94 -4.70 -64.75
N ASP A 629 -38.25 -6.00 -64.72
CA ASP A 629 -37.36 -7.17 -64.81
C ASP A 629 -35.98 -7.17 -64.11
N LEU A 630 -35.82 -8.05 -63.10
CA LEU A 630 -35.18 -9.37 -63.31
C LEU A 630 -35.24 -10.25 -62.05
N THR A 631 -35.41 -11.57 -62.24
CA THR A 631 -35.42 -12.58 -61.17
C THR A 631 -34.04 -13.18 -60.92
N CYS A 632 -33.71 -13.50 -59.66
CA CYS A 632 -32.58 -14.36 -59.32
C CYS A 632 -33.04 -15.62 -58.56
N LYS A 633 -32.49 -16.79 -58.93
CA LYS A 633 -32.64 -18.05 -58.19
C LYS A 633 -31.31 -18.83 -58.19
N VAL A 634 -30.83 -19.12 -56.98
CA VAL A 634 -30.27 -20.41 -56.51
C VAL A 634 -29.46 -21.26 -57.50
N GLN A 635 -28.17 -21.47 -57.20
CA GLN A 635 -27.57 -22.82 -57.08
C GLN A 635 -26.17 -22.83 -56.41
N GLU A 636 -25.83 -23.96 -55.80
CA GLU A 636 -24.49 -24.32 -55.27
C GLU A 636 -23.59 -24.89 -56.40
N PRO A 637 -22.28 -25.10 -56.19
CA PRO A 637 -21.81 -26.46 -55.83
C PRO A 637 -20.53 -26.53 -54.96
N GLN A 638 -20.04 -27.76 -54.68
CA GLN A 638 -18.79 -28.08 -53.96
C GLN A 638 -17.73 -28.77 -54.86
N VAL A 639 -16.54 -29.03 -54.28
CA VAL A 639 -15.41 -29.93 -54.69
C VAL A 639 -14.70 -29.58 -56.02
N THR A 640 -13.38 -29.78 -56.25
CA THR A 640 -12.24 -30.42 -55.52
C THR A 640 -11.02 -29.42 -55.47
N ASN A 641 -9.74 -29.70 -55.13
CA ASN A 641 -8.96 -30.90 -54.78
C ASN A 641 -7.68 -30.54 -53.94
N SER A 642 -6.84 -31.54 -53.62
CA SER A 642 -5.45 -31.45 -53.10
C SER A 642 -4.47 -32.17 -54.08
N PRO A 643 -3.12 -32.29 -53.90
CA PRO A 643 -2.29 -32.23 -52.67
C PRO A 643 -0.94 -31.47 -52.75
N GLU A 644 -0.24 -31.31 -51.62
CA GLU A 644 1.21 -31.61 -51.48
C GLU A 644 1.66 -31.68 -50.00
N THR A 645 2.91 -32.12 -49.71
CA THR A 645 3.35 -32.54 -48.35
C THR A 645 4.84 -32.25 -48.05
N VAL A 646 5.23 -32.23 -46.77
CA VAL A 646 6.62 -32.38 -46.21
C VAL A 646 7.46 -31.11 -45.90
N ARG A 647 7.26 -30.57 -44.68
CA ARG A 647 8.26 -30.33 -43.59
C ARG A 647 9.48 -29.36 -43.72
N ARG A 648 9.71 -28.68 -42.56
CA ARG A 648 10.98 -28.36 -41.85
C ARG A 648 11.74 -27.01 -42.05
N GLN A 649 11.52 -26.12 -41.06
CA GLN A 649 12.47 -25.68 -40.00
C GLN A 649 13.72 -24.80 -40.29
N TRP A 650 13.71 -23.63 -39.61
CA TRP A 650 14.79 -22.95 -38.84
C TRP A 650 15.95 -22.16 -39.53
N ARG A 651 15.94 -20.85 -39.24
CA ARG A 651 17.01 -19.98 -38.64
C ARG A 651 18.00 -19.14 -39.50
N THR A 652 18.16 -17.91 -38.98
CA THR A 652 19.38 -17.06 -38.77
C THR A 652 19.96 -16.12 -39.87
N ASN A 653 20.00 -14.83 -39.47
CA ASN A 653 21.07 -13.81 -39.61
C ASN A 653 21.16 -12.84 -40.83
N ASP A 654 20.73 -11.59 -40.53
CA ASP A 654 21.46 -10.31 -40.73
C ASP A 654 21.67 -9.78 -42.20
N PRO A 655 22.37 -8.62 -42.42
CA PRO A 655 21.74 -7.31 -42.67
C PRO A 655 22.28 -6.69 -44.00
N PRO A 656 22.43 -5.36 -44.26
CA PRO A 656 21.89 -4.10 -43.69
C PRO A 656 21.08 -3.35 -44.81
N PRO A 657 21.00 -2.00 -44.97
CA PRO A 657 21.33 -0.83 -44.13
C PRO A 657 20.12 0.16 -44.01
N GLY A 658 20.38 1.48 -43.94
CA GLY A 658 19.40 2.57 -44.02
C GLY A 658 20.09 3.94 -44.15
N GLU A 659 19.34 5.04 -44.27
CA GLU A 659 19.90 6.41 -44.26
C GLU A 659 18.91 7.48 -43.75
N THR A 660 19.50 8.60 -43.33
CA THR A 660 19.02 9.80 -42.61
C THR A 660 17.99 10.69 -43.32
N SER A 661 17.14 11.42 -42.55
CA SER A 661 16.90 12.87 -42.73
C SER A 661 16.11 13.52 -41.56
N GLU A 662 16.13 14.85 -41.47
CA GLU A 662 15.40 15.70 -40.49
C GLU A 662 14.23 16.45 -41.17
N PHE A 663 13.19 16.89 -40.43
CA PHE A 663 12.94 18.34 -40.21
C PHE A 663 11.74 18.69 -39.27
N SER A 664 11.72 19.98 -38.92
CA SER A 664 10.94 20.74 -37.93
C SER A 664 9.41 20.59 -37.79
N ARG A 665 8.99 20.78 -36.53
CA ARG A 665 7.84 21.54 -36.01
C ARG A 665 6.96 22.32 -37.01
N ASN A 666 5.66 22.39 -36.69
CA ASN A 666 4.95 23.67 -36.62
C ASN A 666 3.93 23.69 -35.47
N VAL A 667 3.50 24.89 -35.07
CA VAL A 667 2.58 25.16 -33.95
C VAL A 667 1.55 26.18 -34.42
N ASP A 668 0.27 25.97 -34.09
CA ASP A 668 -0.74 27.02 -34.20
C ASP A 668 -1.69 27.02 -32.99
N LYS A 669 -2.31 28.18 -32.73
CA LYS A 669 -3.14 28.47 -31.55
C LYS A 669 -4.54 28.92 -31.98
N ALA A 670 -5.55 28.59 -31.18
CA ALA A 670 -6.78 29.38 -31.08
C ALA A 670 -7.45 29.21 -29.72
N ASP A 671 -7.89 30.33 -29.14
CA ASP A 671 -8.56 30.52 -27.85
C ASP A 671 -9.30 31.88 -27.97
N PRO A 672 -10.22 32.28 -27.08
CA PRO A 672 -11.39 31.58 -26.52
C PRO A 672 -12.69 32.41 -26.80
N PHE A 673 -13.86 32.05 -26.23
CA PHE A 673 -14.91 33.05 -25.91
C PHE A 673 -15.88 32.60 -24.80
N ILE A 674 -16.54 33.56 -24.12
CA ILE A 674 -17.29 33.34 -22.86
C ILE A 674 -18.56 34.22 -22.74
N SER A 675 -19.58 33.70 -22.02
CA SER A 675 -20.68 34.37 -21.29
C SER A 675 -21.98 34.88 -21.98
N ARG A 676 -23.04 34.97 -21.14
CA ARG A 676 -24.31 35.77 -21.21
C ARG A 676 -25.50 35.14 -21.98
N LEU A 677 -26.78 35.32 -21.59
CA LEU A 677 -27.38 36.02 -20.42
C LEU A 677 -28.70 35.35 -19.92
N GLU A 678 -29.36 35.98 -18.93
CA GLU A 678 -30.38 35.47 -17.99
C GLU A 678 -31.86 35.81 -18.35
N SER A 679 -32.79 35.28 -17.52
CA SER A 679 -33.94 35.99 -16.88
C SER A 679 -35.40 35.89 -17.40
N GLN A 680 -36.33 36.16 -16.45
CA GLN A 680 -37.75 36.54 -16.55
C GLN A 680 -38.89 35.49 -16.47
N ASP A 681 -39.14 35.02 -15.24
CA ASP A 681 -40.32 35.30 -14.38
C ASP A 681 -41.80 35.18 -14.84
N GLU A 682 -42.57 34.52 -13.96
CA GLU A 682 -43.99 34.68 -13.55
C GLU A 682 -45.09 35.16 -14.55
N ASN A 683 -46.21 34.40 -14.62
CA ASN A 683 -47.35 34.69 -13.71
C ASN A 683 -48.55 33.70 -13.71
N ASN A 684 -49.19 33.65 -12.53
CA ASN A 684 -50.61 33.39 -12.23
C ASN A 684 -51.30 32.01 -12.45
N CYS A 685 -52.47 31.89 -11.78
CA CYS A 685 -53.17 30.64 -11.47
C CYS A 685 -54.70 30.85 -11.51
N SER A 686 -55.52 29.80 -11.75
CA SER A 686 -56.69 29.43 -10.92
C SER A 686 -57.72 28.47 -11.58
N ILE A 687 -58.63 27.99 -10.71
CA ILE A 687 -59.92 27.32 -10.94
C ILE A 687 -59.91 25.77 -10.93
N VAL A 688 -60.80 25.24 -10.09
CA VAL A 688 -60.93 23.83 -9.68
C VAL A 688 -62.21 23.22 -10.24
N ARG A 689 -62.17 21.94 -10.66
CA ARG A 689 -63.33 21.04 -10.58
C ARG A 689 -62.94 19.55 -10.53
N ASN A 690 -63.31 18.90 -9.43
CA ASN A 690 -63.10 17.46 -9.23
C ASN A 690 -64.07 16.61 -10.07
N LYS A 691 -63.59 15.45 -10.54
CA LYS A 691 -64.32 14.17 -10.48
C LYS A 691 -63.34 13.00 -10.65
N ASN A 692 -63.60 11.90 -9.93
CA ASN A 692 -62.67 10.78 -9.78
C ASN A 692 -62.84 9.74 -10.89
N LEU A 693 -61.74 9.21 -11.43
CA LEU A 693 -61.64 7.80 -11.82
C LEU A 693 -60.17 7.34 -11.78
N LEU A 694 -59.93 6.02 -11.86
CA LEU A 694 -58.62 5.43 -11.60
C LEU A 694 -57.65 5.56 -12.79
N SER A 695 -56.51 6.22 -12.56
CA SER A 695 -55.31 6.11 -13.40
C SER A 695 -54.05 6.26 -12.55
N ALA A 696 -53.40 5.15 -12.23
CA ALA A 696 -52.07 5.16 -11.62
C ALA A 696 -51.04 5.32 -12.75
N THR A 697 -50.51 6.52 -12.92
CA THR A 697 -49.49 6.84 -13.93
C THR A 697 -48.46 7.79 -13.33
N LEU A 698 -47.21 7.70 -13.80
CA LEU A 698 -46.07 8.35 -13.18
C LEU A 698 -46.23 9.88 -13.14
N LYS A 699 -45.83 10.50 -12.02
CA LYS A 699 -45.54 11.92 -11.99
C LYS A 699 -44.18 12.15 -12.64
N GLU A 700 -44.17 12.81 -13.81
CA GLU A 700 -42.97 13.53 -14.20
C GLU A 700 -42.76 14.71 -13.24
N GLY A 701 -41.53 14.87 -12.76
CA GLY A 701 -41.12 15.95 -11.89
C GLY A 701 -39.74 16.44 -12.31
N THR A 702 -39.62 17.74 -12.57
CA THR A 702 -38.37 18.37 -13.00
C THR A 702 -37.32 18.35 -11.90
N GLY A 703 -36.08 17.94 -12.23
CA GLY A 703 -34.90 18.20 -11.39
C GLY A 703 -34.83 17.39 -10.08
N GLY A 704 -34.83 16.06 -10.17
CA GLY A 704 -34.58 15.16 -9.03
C GLY A 704 -33.42 14.19 -9.28
N GLN A 705 -32.77 13.74 -8.20
CA GLN A 705 -31.74 12.70 -8.27
C GLN A 705 -32.30 11.39 -8.88
N ARG A 706 -31.49 10.66 -9.67
CA ARG A 706 -31.83 9.26 -9.99
C ARG A 706 -31.96 8.48 -8.67
N GLY A 707 -33.08 7.79 -8.48
CA GLY A 707 -33.21 6.82 -7.40
C GLY A 707 -32.14 5.73 -7.52
N SER A 708 -31.59 5.29 -6.39
CA SER A 708 -30.60 4.20 -6.37
C SER A 708 -31.26 2.90 -6.83
N LEU A 709 -30.69 2.28 -7.86
CA LEU A 709 -31.19 1.03 -8.43
C LEU A 709 -30.96 -0.12 -7.44
N SER A 710 -31.99 -0.88 -7.09
CA SER A 710 -31.85 -2.02 -6.17
C SER A 710 -31.90 -3.38 -6.88
N LEU A 711 -31.37 -4.41 -6.23
CA LEU A 711 -31.49 -5.79 -6.68
C LEU A 711 -32.97 -6.22 -6.84
N SER A 712 -33.86 -5.71 -5.97
CA SER A 712 -35.30 -5.96 -6.04
C SER A 712 -35.93 -5.40 -7.31
N ASP A 713 -35.46 -4.25 -7.79
CA ASP A 713 -35.96 -3.64 -9.04
C ASP A 713 -35.57 -4.49 -10.26
N LEU A 714 -34.36 -5.05 -10.26
CA LEU A 714 -33.89 -5.95 -11.31
C LEU A 714 -34.69 -7.28 -11.34
N ILE A 715 -35.04 -7.82 -10.17
CA ILE A 715 -35.91 -9.01 -10.06
C ILE A 715 -37.34 -8.68 -10.51
N ASN A 716 -37.88 -7.54 -10.10
CA ASN A 716 -39.21 -7.08 -10.53
C ASN A 716 -39.26 -6.82 -12.05
N HIS A 717 -38.17 -6.31 -12.65
CA HIS A 717 -38.05 -6.14 -14.09
C HIS A 717 -38.03 -7.49 -14.82
N PHE A 718 -37.26 -8.47 -14.32
CA PHE A 718 -37.20 -9.83 -14.87
C PHE A 718 -38.54 -10.58 -14.81
N LEU A 719 -39.38 -10.29 -13.81
CA LEU A 719 -40.72 -10.86 -13.64
C LEU A 719 -41.86 -9.99 -14.20
N CYS A 720 -41.52 -8.92 -14.93
CA CYS A 720 -42.50 -8.01 -15.53
C CYS A 720 -43.19 -8.67 -16.75
N PRO A 721 -44.53 -8.53 -16.92
CA PRO A 721 -45.20 -8.94 -18.14
C PRO A 721 -44.63 -8.26 -19.40
N GLU A 722 -44.44 -9.04 -20.46
CA GLU A 722 -43.89 -8.61 -21.75
C GLU A 722 -44.95 -8.75 -22.85
N MET A 723 -45.05 -7.74 -23.71
CA MET A 723 -46.03 -7.69 -24.81
C MET A 723 -45.40 -8.16 -26.12
N LEU A 724 -45.67 -9.43 -26.48
CA LEU A 724 -45.25 -10.06 -27.72
C LEU A 724 -46.05 -9.51 -28.90
N THR A 725 -45.54 -8.42 -29.49
CA THR A 725 -46.19 -7.62 -30.53
C THR A 725 -45.24 -7.33 -31.70
N ALA A 726 -45.76 -6.74 -32.80
CA ALA A 726 -45.02 -6.45 -34.02
C ALA A 726 -44.24 -7.68 -34.57
N ASP A 727 -42.92 -7.60 -34.65
CA ASP A 727 -42.06 -8.68 -35.17
C ASP A 727 -41.96 -9.88 -34.20
N ASN A 728 -42.25 -9.66 -32.91
CA ASN A 728 -42.16 -10.67 -31.84
C ASN A 728 -43.51 -11.37 -31.55
N LYS A 729 -44.50 -11.29 -32.46
CA LYS A 729 -45.82 -11.92 -32.28
C LYS A 729 -45.74 -13.43 -32.02
N TYR A 730 -46.58 -13.92 -31.10
CA TYR A 730 -46.69 -15.33 -30.78
C TYR A 730 -47.48 -16.09 -31.86
N ARG A 731 -46.93 -17.21 -32.37
CA ARG A 731 -47.67 -18.15 -33.20
C ARG A 731 -48.62 -18.98 -32.32
N CYS A 732 -49.88 -18.58 -32.26
CA CYS A 732 -50.90 -19.25 -31.46
C CYS A 732 -51.50 -20.43 -32.21
N ASP A 733 -51.38 -21.63 -31.66
CA ASP A 733 -51.88 -22.88 -32.28
C ASP A 733 -53.40 -22.88 -32.42
N THR A 734 -54.14 -22.36 -31.43
CA THR A 734 -55.61 -22.21 -31.48
C THR A 734 -56.08 -21.21 -32.56
N CYS A 735 -55.26 -20.21 -32.90
CA CYS A 735 -55.55 -19.25 -33.96
C CYS A 735 -54.89 -19.61 -35.30
N VAL A 736 -54.06 -20.66 -35.35
CA VAL A 736 -53.22 -21.09 -36.49
C VAL A 736 -52.46 -19.93 -37.17
N SER A 737 -52.06 -18.91 -36.40
CA SER A 737 -51.52 -17.65 -36.94
C SER A 737 -50.70 -16.87 -35.92
N LEU A 738 -49.91 -15.90 -36.40
CA LEU A 738 -49.23 -14.92 -35.56
C LEU A 738 -50.27 -13.99 -34.91
N GLN A 739 -50.21 -13.86 -33.59
CA GLN A 739 -51.12 -13.05 -32.77
C GLN A 739 -50.33 -12.25 -31.75
N ASP A 740 -50.85 -11.10 -31.35
CA ASP A 740 -50.33 -10.36 -30.20
C ASP A 740 -50.62 -11.15 -28.91
N ALA A 741 -49.64 -11.23 -28.02
CA ALA A 741 -49.73 -12.03 -26.79
C ALA A 741 -49.08 -11.35 -25.58
N GLU A 742 -49.59 -11.68 -24.40
CA GLU A 742 -49.03 -11.30 -23.11
C GLU A 742 -48.17 -12.47 -22.60
N LYS A 743 -46.87 -12.25 -22.41
CA LYS A 743 -45.91 -13.21 -21.82
C LYS A 743 -45.68 -12.83 -20.36
N VAL A 744 -45.92 -13.77 -19.46
CA VAL A 744 -45.69 -13.61 -18.01
C VAL A 744 -44.72 -14.69 -17.55
N VAL A 745 -43.80 -14.31 -16.66
CA VAL A 745 -42.79 -15.20 -16.08
C VAL A 745 -43.02 -15.29 -14.58
N GLU A 746 -43.20 -16.50 -14.06
CA GLU A 746 -43.51 -16.77 -12.66
C GLU A 746 -42.53 -17.79 -12.06
N LEU A 747 -42.02 -17.55 -10.85
CA LEU A 747 -41.21 -18.52 -10.11
C LEU A 747 -42.14 -19.50 -9.38
N THR A 748 -42.00 -20.80 -9.66
CA THR A 748 -42.82 -21.88 -9.06
C THR A 748 -42.09 -22.67 -7.99
N THR A 749 -40.75 -22.65 -7.96
CA THR A 749 -39.95 -23.24 -6.87
C THR A 749 -38.63 -22.50 -6.71
N GLY A 750 -38.30 -22.10 -5.48
CA GLY A 750 -37.01 -21.50 -5.14
C GLY A 750 -35.98 -22.57 -4.78
N PRO A 751 -34.70 -22.42 -5.19
CA PRO A 751 -33.62 -23.31 -4.78
C PRO A 751 -33.17 -23.07 -3.33
N GLN A 752 -32.45 -24.02 -2.72
CA GLN A 752 -31.81 -23.84 -1.40
C GLN A 752 -30.73 -22.74 -1.45
N TYR A 753 -30.01 -22.63 -2.57
CA TYR A 753 -29.12 -21.51 -2.88
C TYR A 753 -29.55 -20.86 -4.21
N LEU A 754 -30.03 -19.62 -4.13
CA LEU A 754 -30.36 -18.78 -5.27
C LEU A 754 -29.10 -18.07 -5.77
N ILE A 755 -28.75 -18.31 -7.03
CA ILE A 755 -27.65 -17.63 -7.72
C ILE A 755 -28.24 -16.52 -8.61
N LEU A 756 -27.71 -15.31 -8.51
CA LEU A 756 -28.15 -14.16 -9.32
C LEU A 756 -26.95 -13.60 -10.10
N THR A 757 -27.03 -13.59 -11.43
CA THR A 757 -26.02 -12.96 -12.31
C THR A 757 -26.54 -11.60 -12.75
N LEU A 758 -25.85 -10.51 -12.39
CA LEU A 758 -26.20 -9.17 -12.87
C LEU A 758 -25.60 -8.94 -14.26
N LEU A 759 -26.42 -8.77 -15.30
CA LEU A 759 -25.96 -8.64 -16.69
C LEU A 759 -25.36 -7.25 -16.96
N ARG A 760 -24.19 -6.99 -16.38
CA ARG A 760 -23.47 -5.71 -16.39
C ARG A 760 -22.78 -5.41 -17.73
N PHE A 761 -23.48 -5.61 -18.84
CA PHE A 761 -22.95 -5.35 -20.17
C PHE A 761 -24.03 -4.86 -21.14
N SER A 762 -23.64 -3.89 -21.95
CA SER A 762 -24.42 -3.35 -23.07
C SER A 762 -23.62 -3.49 -24.36
N PHE A 763 -24.27 -3.37 -25.52
CA PHE A 763 -23.59 -3.25 -26.80
C PHE A 763 -23.72 -1.81 -27.32
N ASP A 764 -22.61 -1.14 -27.53
CA ASP A 764 -22.57 0.19 -28.13
C ASP A 764 -22.59 0.06 -29.65
N LEU A 765 -23.76 0.31 -30.24
CA LEU A 765 -23.99 0.31 -31.69
C LEU A 765 -23.15 1.35 -32.45
N LYS A 766 -22.64 2.40 -31.80
CA LYS A 766 -21.76 3.40 -32.44
C LYS A 766 -20.30 2.95 -32.45
N ALA A 767 -19.86 2.31 -31.36
CA ALA A 767 -18.49 1.80 -31.23
C ALA A 767 -18.31 0.36 -31.76
N MET A 768 -19.42 -0.33 -32.07
CA MET A 768 -19.50 -1.77 -32.41
C MET A 768 -18.78 -2.66 -31.38
N LYS A 769 -18.94 -2.34 -30.09
CA LYS A 769 -18.25 -2.99 -28.96
C LYS A 769 -19.16 -3.21 -27.77
N ARG A 770 -18.90 -4.28 -27.01
CA ARG A 770 -19.45 -4.48 -25.65
C ARG A 770 -18.91 -3.36 -24.74
N ARG A 771 -19.73 -2.91 -23.78
CA ARG A 771 -19.31 -2.01 -22.69
C ARG A 771 -19.87 -2.49 -21.37
N LYS A 772 -19.05 -2.47 -20.32
CA LYS A 772 -19.45 -2.77 -18.94
C LYS A 772 -20.45 -1.71 -18.43
N ILE A 773 -21.46 -2.15 -17.69
CA ILE A 773 -22.40 -1.27 -16.98
C ILE A 773 -21.87 -1.06 -15.56
N LEU A 774 -21.45 0.17 -15.26
CA LEU A 774 -20.85 0.56 -13.98
C LEU A 774 -21.88 1.06 -12.95
N ASP A 775 -23.14 1.27 -13.34
CA ASP A 775 -24.23 1.73 -12.48
C ASP A 775 -24.30 0.92 -11.16
N ASN A 776 -24.24 1.61 -10.02
CA ASN A 776 -24.28 0.95 -8.72
C ASN A 776 -25.65 0.28 -8.50
N VAL A 777 -25.65 -0.87 -7.84
CA VAL A 777 -26.87 -1.65 -7.53
C VAL A 777 -26.86 -1.97 -6.03
N SER A 778 -27.87 -1.50 -5.31
CA SER A 778 -28.03 -1.79 -3.89
C SER A 778 -28.40 -3.27 -3.67
N ILE A 779 -27.54 -3.99 -2.95
CA ILE A 779 -27.69 -5.42 -2.65
C ILE A 779 -28.16 -5.56 -1.19
N PRO A 780 -29.37 -6.10 -0.93
CA PRO A 780 -29.86 -6.29 0.44
C PRO A 780 -29.25 -7.54 1.08
N LEU A 781 -28.91 -7.47 2.38
CA LEU A 781 -28.46 -8.62 3.17
C LEU A 781 -29.53 -9.73 3.25
N VAL A 782 -30.81 -9.34 3.25
CA VAL A 782 -31.97 -10.25 3.24
C VAL A 782 -32.87 -9.90 2.04
N LEU A 783 -33.04 -10.85 1.13
CA LEU A 783 -33.89 -10.74 -0.05
C LEU A 783 -35.24 -11.44 0.18
N LYS A 784 -36.31 -10.88 -0.38
CA LYS A 784 -37.62 -11.54 -0.45
C LYS A 784 -37.95 -11.84 -1.91
N LEU A 785 -37.97 -13.13 -2.25
CA LEU A 785 -38.25 -13.61 -3.61
C LEU A 785 -39.76 -13.93 -3.72
N PRO A 786 -40.50 -13.36 -4.69
CA PRO A 786 -41.91 -13.69 -4.89
C PRO A 786 -42.03 -15.05 -5.60
N ILE A 787 -42.70 -16.01 -4.96
CA ILE A 787 -42.96 -17.35 -5.50
C ILE A 787 -44.47 -17.58 -5.56
N GLN A 788 -44.94 -18.28 -6.59
CA GLN A 788 -46.36 -18.54 -6.81
C GLN A 788 -46.71 -19.98 -6.45
N VAL A 789 -47.49 -20.15 -5.38
CA VAL A 789 -47.91 -21.46 -4.88
C VAL A 789 -49.23 -21.86 -5.51
N ALA A 790 -49.34 -23.13 -5.92
CA ALA A 790 -50.61 -23.70 -6.35
C ALA A 790 -51.47 -23.98 -5.12
N GLY A 791 -52.63 -23.31 -5.02
CA GLY A 791 -53.54 -23.49 -3.89
C GLY A 791 -54.13 -24.91 -3.86
N THR A 792 -53.96 -25.60 -2.74
CA THR A 792 -54.49 -26.95 -2.54
C THR A 792 -56.02 -26.96 -2.53
N GLU A 793 -56.65 -27.72 -3.43
CA GLU A 793 -58.09 -27.94 -3.37
C GLU A 793 -58.44 -28.84 -2.18
N LEU A 794 -59.01 -28.24 -1.12
CA LEU A 794 -59.71 -29.00 -0.10
C LEU A 794 -61.04 -29.46 -0.69
N ASN A 795 -61.24 -30.79 -0.76
CA ASN A 795 -62.45 -31.42 -1.25
C ASN A 795 -63.63 -31.20 -0.29
N ASP A 796 -64.27 -30.04 -0.37
CA ASP A 796 -65.58 -29.80 0.24
C ASP A 796 -66.60 -29.48 -0.86
N ALA A 797 -67.20 -30.54 -1.39
CA ALA A 797 -68.20 -30.41 -2.44
C ALA A 797 -69.54 -29.99 -1.81
N HIS A 798 -69.91 -28.71 -1.92
CA HIS A 798 -71.29 -28.19 -2.06
C HIS A 798 -71.31 -26.65 -2.18
N PHE A 799 -71.14 -26.11 -3.40
CA PHE A 799 -71.94 -25.04 -4.05
C PHE A 799 -71.23 -24.55 -5.34
N GLY A 800 -71.98 -24.11 -6.34
CA GLY A 800 -71.47 -23.93 -7.72
C GLY A 800 -71.17 -22.50 -8.17
N LYS A 801 -70.28 -22.40 -9.17
CA LYS A 801 -70.01 -21.24 -10.06
C LYS A 801 -69.58 -19.92 -9.39
N ASP A 802 -68.28 -19.80 -9.11
CA ASP A 802 -67.39 -18.88 -9.86
C ASP A 802 -65.91 -19.00 -9.41
N SER A 803 -65.33 -20.19 -9.58
CA SER A 803 -63.96 -20.52 -9.13
C SER A 803 -62.86 -19.86 -9.98
N ARG A 804 -62.67 -18.54 -9.81
CA ARG A 804 -61.40 -17.89 -10.16
C ARG A 804 -60.37 -18.24 -9.10
N CYS A 805 -59.58 -19.29 -9.35
CA CYS A 805 -58.48 -19.73 -8.49
C CYS A 805 -57.47 -18.59 -8.30
N LYS A 806 -57.55 -17.89 -7.15
CA LYS A 806 -56.57 -16.87 -6.77
C LYS A 806 -55.28 -17.56 -6.35
N ALA A 807 -54.32 -17.65 -7.25
CA ALA A 807 -52.96 -18.08 -6.90
C ALA A 807 -52.39 -17.14 -5.83
N THR A 808 -52.00 -17.70 -4.68
CA THR A 808 -51.36 -16.95 -3.60
C THR A 808 -49.89 -16.74 -3.95
N LYS A 809 -49.47 -15.47 -3.95
CA LYS A 809 -48.06 -15.10 -4.04
C LYS A 809 -47.47 -15.07 -2.63
N GLU A 810 -46.56 -15.99 -2.36
CA GLU A 810 -45.84 -16.07 -1.09
C GLU A 810 -44.43 -15.51 -1.27
N SER A 811 -43.92 -14.78 -0.27
CA SER A 811 -42.58 -14.21 -0.31
C SER A 811 -41.61 -15.10 0.44
N VAL A 812 -40.84 -15.90 -0.29
CA VAL A 812 -39.77 -16.74 0.28
C VAL A 812 -38.57 -15.86 0.64
N THR A 813 -37.98 -16.11 1.80
CA THR A 813 -36.91 -15.26 2.35
C THR A 813 -35.54 -15.90 2.15
N TYR A 814 -34.57 -15.07 1.78
CA TYR A 814 -33.22 -15.47 1.39
C TYR A 814 -32.17 -14.59 2.07
N ASP A 815 -31.07 -15.19 2.53
CA ASP A 815 -29.93 -14.54 3.16
C ASP A 815 -28.74 -14.49 2.20
N LEU A 816 -28.17 -13.30 1.96
CA LEU A 816 -26.99 -13.14 1.11
C LEU A 816 -25.79 -13.85 1.75
N CYS A 817 -25.17 -14.81 1.07
CA CYS A 817 -24.02 -15.57 1.59
C CYS A 817 -22.69 -15.23 0.89
N SER A 818 -22.71 -14.86 -0.40
CA SER A 818 -21.51 -14.34 -1.08
C SER A 818 -21.79 -13.38 -2.22
N VAL A 819 -20.80 -12.54 -2.53
CA VAL A 819 -20.80 -11.51 -3.58
C VAL A 819 -19.46 -11.58 -4.32
N ILE A 820 -19.50 -11.95 -5.59
CA ILE A 820 -18.34 -11.92 -6.48
C ILE A 820 -18.31 -10.58 -7.22
N VAL A 821 -17.20 -9.87 -7.11
CA VAL A 821 -16.97 -8.55 -7.70
C VAL A 821 -16.06 -8.67 -8.92
N HIS A 822 -16.38 -7.92 -9.97
CA HIS A 822 -15.49 -7.70 -11.12
C HIS A 822 -14.87 -6.29 -11.05
N SER A 823 -13.56 -6.20 -10.86
CA SER A 823 -12.76 -4.98 -10.93
C SER A 823 -12.24 -4.75 -12.34
N GLY A 824 -12.71 -3.69 -13.01
CA GLY A 824 -12.29 -3.33 -14.36
C GLY A 824 -13.23 -2.32 -15.01
N LEU A 825 -12.69 -1.41 -15.84
CA LEU A 825 -13.50 -0.42 -16.56
C LEU A 825 -14.18 -1.00 -17.82
N SER A 826 -13.65 -2.10 -18.36
CA SER A 826 -14.10 -2.75 -19.58
C SER A 826 -14.76 -4.10 -19.29
N SER A 827 -15.42 -4.69 -20.29
CA SER A 827 -16.05 -6.02 -20.23
C SER A 827 -15.17 -7.12 -20.85
N GLU A 828 -13.89 -6.81 -21.08
CA GLU A 828 -12.89 -7.64 -21.79
C GLU A 828 -11.63 -7.87 -20.95
N THR A 829 -11.36 -7.01 -19.96
CA THR A 829 -10.23 -7.14 -19.03
C THR A 829 -10.58 -6.68 -17.62
N GLY A 830 -10.04 -7.36 -16.62
CA GLY A 830 -10.23 -7.03 -15.20
C GLY A 830 -9.67 -8.08 -14.24
N HIS A 831 -10.24 -8.11 -13.04
CA HIS A 831 -9.90 -9.04 -11.96
C HIS A 831 -11.16 -9.42 -11.16
N TYR A 832 -11.21 -10.64 -10.62
CA TYR A 832 -12.31 -11.11 -9.79
C TYR A 832 -11.86 -11.39 -8.35
N TYR A 833 -12.72 -11.04 -7.40
CA TYR A 833 -12.59 -11.42 -5.99
C TYR A 833 -13.97 -11.68 -5.39
N CYS A 834 -14.01 -12.33 -4.23
CA CYS A 834 -15.25 -12.81 -3.60
C CYS A 834 -15.33 -12.39 -2.14
N TYR A 835 -16.43 -11.73 -1.74
CA TYR A 835 -16.80 -11.61 -0.34
C TYR A 835 -17.75 -12.73 0.04
N ALA A 836 -17.60 -13.35 1.22
CA ALA A 836 -18.54 -14.35 1.71
C ALA A 836 -18.63 -14.40 3.24
N ARG A 837 -19.75 -14.92 3.75
CA ARG A 837 -19.97 -15.32 5.15
C ARG A 837 -20.44 -16.78 5.22
N ASP A 838 -20.22 -17.45 6.35
CA ASP A 838 -20.75 -18.81 6.56
C ASP A 838 -22.21 -18.73 7.07
N CYS A 839 -23.13 -19.48 6.45
CA CYS A 839 -24.58 -19.32 6.61
C CYS A 839 -25.19 -20.49 7.40
N LEU A 840 -24.72 -20.64 8.65
CA LEU A 840 -25.08 -21.72 9.58
C LEU A 840 -26.45 -21.49 10.26
N GLU A 841 -27.19 -22.59 10.49
CA GLU A 841 -28.61 -22.55 10.89
C GLU A 841 -28.88 -22.18 12.36
N LYS A 842 -27.84 -21.87 13.14
CA LYS A 842 -28.00 -21.47 14.55
C LYS A 842 -28.52 -20.03 14.74
N ASP A 843 -28.65 -19.25 13.66
CA ASP A 843 -28.99 -17.83 13.70
C ASP A 843 -30.51 -17.55 13.91
N ASN A 844 -31.03 -18.07 15.03
CA ASN A 844 -32.47 -18.18 15.32
C ASN A 844 -33.05 -16.86 15.91
N ARG A 845 -32.84 -15.74 15.22
CA ARG A 845 -33.24 -14.40 15.69
C ARG A 845 -34.68 -14.03 15.31
N LYS A 846 -35.50 -13.73 16.34
CA LYS A 846 -36.86 -13.18 16.20
C LYS A 846 -36.82 -11.78 15.58
N PRO A 847 -37.84 -11.35 14.82
CA PRO A 847 -37.92 -9.99 14.31
C PRO A 847 -38.05 -8.97 15.46
N PRO A 848 -37.51 -7.74 15.31
CA PRO A 848 -37.58 -6.73 16.36
C PRO A 848 -39.03 -6.28 16.57
N SER A 849 -39.57 -6.59 17.74
CA SER A 849 -40.88 -6.06 18.16
C SER A 849 -40.74 -4.59 18.57
N THR A 850 -41.70 -3.76 18.13
CA THR A 850 -41.71 -2.32 18.41
C THR A 850 -41.93 -2.06 19.90
N GLY A 851 -40.86 -1.77 20.64
CA GLY A 851 -40.91 -1.46 22.08
C GLY A 851 -39.83 -0.46 22.48
N VAL A 852 -40.21 0.81 22.59
CA VAL A 852 -39.26 1.88 22.96
C VAL A 852 -38.86 1.77 24.43
N LYS A 853 -37.61 1.40 24.70
CA LYS A 853 -36.90 1.68 25.95
C LYS A 853 -35.50 2.19 25.65
N LYS A 854 -35.18 3.40 26.10
CA LYS A 854 -33.82 3.97 26.02
C LYS A 854 -32.90 3.24 27.01
N LEU A 855 -31.70 2.90 26.56
CA LEU A 855 -30.49 2.81 27.40
C LEU A 855 -29.25 3.13 26.53
N ASN A 856 -28.07 3.23 27.15
CA ASN A 856 -26.93 3.93 26.56
C ASN A 856 -26.26 3.21 25.37
N PRO A 857 -25.71 3.97 24.40
CA PRO A 857 -24.98 3.42 23.25
C PRO A 857 -23.47 3.32 23.54
N ASP A 858 -23.02 2.28 24.24
CA ASP A 858 -21.57 2.01 24.33
C ASP A 858 -21.25 0.51 24.60
N LYS A 859 -20.46 -0.08 23.70
CA LYS A 859 -19.82 -1.41 23.71
C LYS A 859 -20.71 -2.68 23.69
N HIS A 860 -20.29 -3.63 22.85
CA HIS A 860 -20.76 -5.02 22.66
C HIS A 860 -22.23 -5.25 22.27
N LEU A 861 -22.48 -5.46 20.97
CA LEU A 861 -23.46 -6.47 20.47
C LEU A 861 -23.33 -6.87 18.98
N ASP A 862 -22.48 -6.25 18.16
CA ASP A 862 -22.34 -6.56 16.71
C ASP A 862 -21.48 -7.81 16.35
N LEU A 863 -21.32 -8.77 17.26
CA LEU A 863 -20.33 -9.85 17.12
C LEU A 863 -20.78 -11.09 16.30
N GLU A 864 -22.00 -11.09 15.75
CA GLU A 864 -22.68 -12.35 15.40
C GLU A 864 -22.56 -12.83 13.94
N ILE A 865 -22.03 -12.06 12.98
CA ILE A 865 -21.89 -12.52 11.58
C ILE A 865 -20.58 -12.02 10.93
N GLN A 866 -19.55 -12.87 10.92
CA GLN A 866 -18.26 -12.56 10.30
C GLN A 866 -18.30 -12.69 8.76
N TRP A 867 -17.85 -11.64 8.06
CA TRP A 867 -17.57 -11.65 6.62
C TRP A 867 -16.07 -11.81 6.35
N TYR A 868 -15.74 -12.36 5.19
CA TYR A 868 -14.40 -12.60 4.70
C TYR A 868 -14.26 -12.11 3.26
N LEU A 869 -13.12 -11.51 2.92
CA LEU A 869 -12.73 -11.14 1.56
C LEU A 869 -11.68 -12.13 1.05
N PHE A 870 -12.00 -12.85 -0.03
CA PHE A 870 -11.13 -13.79 -0.74
C PHE A 870 -10.61 -13.16 -2.04
N ASN A 871 -9.31 -12.87 -2.09
CA ASN A 871 -8.62 -12.29 -3.24
C ASN A 871 -7.40 -13.14 -3.60
N ASP A 872 -7.62 -14.15 -4.44
CA ASP A 872 -6.67 -15.23 -4.77
C ASP A 872 -5.99 -15.81 -3.51
N THR A 873 -4.69 -15.55 -3.33
CA THR A 873 -3.89 -16.11 -2.22
C THR A 873 -4.17 -15.46 -0.87
N ARG A 874 -4.82 -14.29 -0.86
CA ARG A 874 -5.07 -13.52 0.35
C ARG A 874 -6.52 -13.71 0.78
N VAL A 875 -6.71 -13.95 2.08
CA VAL A 875 -8.01 -13.88 2.74
C VAL A 875 -7.89 -12.91 3.91
N SER A 876 -8.84 -12.00 4.06
CA SER A 876 -8.94 -11.08 5.21
C SER A 876 -10.33 -11.14 5.82
N PHE A 877 -10.47 -10.70 7.07
CA PHE A 877 -11.76 -10.29 7.60
C PHE A 877 -12.29 -9.10 6.78
N SER A 878 -13.61 -8.97 6.72
CA SER A 878 -14.32 -7.92 6.00
C SER A 878 -15.68 -7.66 6.65
N SER A 879 -16.50 -6.79 6.07
CA SER A 879 -17.83 -6.41 6.57
C SER A 879 -18.90 -6.38 5.47
N PHE A 880 -20.18 -6.39 5.85
CA PHE A 880 -21.26 -6.12 4.90
C PHE A 880 -21.28 -4.65 4.43
N GLU A 881 -20.78 -3.71 5.23
CA GLU A 881 -20.67 -2.30 4.84
C GLU A 881 -19.71 -2.16 3.64
N SER A 882 -18.53 -2.79 3.74
CA SER A 882 -17.54 -2.88 2.66
C SER A 882 -18.16 -3.48 1.38
N VAL A 883 -18.94 -4.56 1.50
CA VAL A 883 -19.71 -5.17 0.38
C VAL A 883 -20.73 -4.20 -0.23
N SER A 884 -21.40 -3.40 0.58
CA SER A 884 -22.42 -2.44 0.12
C SER A 884 -21.81 -1.19 -0.55
N ASN A 885 -20.59 -0.82 -0.13
CA ASN A 885 -19.91 0.41 -0.56
C ASN A 885 -18.86 0.21 -1.66
N VAL A 886 -18.60 -1.03 -2.12
CA VAL A 886 -17.58 -1.36 -3.15
C VAL A 886 -17.60 -0.38 -4.33
N THR A 887 -18.72 -0.28 -5.03
CA THR A 887 -18.86 0.58 -6.22
C THR A 887 -18.79 2.08 -5.89
N SER A 888 -19.06 2.46 -4.64
CA SER A 888 -19.02 3.85 -4.17
C SER A 888 -17.59 4.33 -3.96
N PHE A 889 -16.72 3.50 -3.37
CA PHE A 889 -15.30 3.81 -3.19
C PHE A 889 -14.45 3.49 -4.44
N PHE A 890 -14.84 2.46 -5.20
CA PHE A 890 -14.11 1.96 -6.36
C PHE A 890 -15.05 1.83 -7.56
N PRO A 891 -15.32 2.91 -8.33
CA PRO A 891 -16.32 2.90 -9.42
C PRO A 891 -16.08 1.93 -10.58
N LYS A 892 -14.90 1.30 -10.66
CA LYS A 892 -14.56 0.23 -11.62
C LYS A 892 -14.90 -1.18 -11.08
N ASP A 893 -15.13 -1.31 -9.78
CA ASP A 893 -15.38 -2.56 -9.07
C ASP A 893 -16.89 -2.73 -8.86
N THR A 894 -17.46 -3.77 -9.46
CA THR A 894 -18.91 -3.97 -9.49
C THR A 894 -19.28 -5.39 -9.13
N ALA A 895 -20.17 -5.58 -8.15
CA ALA A 895 -20.77 -6.88 -7.85
C ALA A 895 -21.45 -7.49 -9.09
N TYR A 896 -21.17 -8.76 -9.38
CA TYR A 896 -21.54 -9.44 -10.63
C TYR A 896 -22.34 -10.73 -10.42
N VAL A 897 -21.89 -11.62 -9.52
CA VAL A 897 -22.61 -12.84 -9.15
C VAL A 897 -22.88 -12.84 -7.65
N LEU A 898 -24.12 -13.11 -7.26
CA LEU A 898 -24.59 -13.13 -5.86
C LEU A 898 -25.10 -14.53 -5.51
N PHE A 899 -24.74 -15.05 -4.33
CA PHE A 899 -25.33 -16.27 -3.77
C PHE A 899 -26.18 -15.94 -2.56
N TYR A 900 -27.39 -16.50 -2.50
CA TYR A 900 -28.37 -16.31 -1.44
C TYR A 900 -28.85 -17.67 -0.91
N LYS A 901 -28.69 -17.97 0.39
CA LYS A 901 -29.24 -19.19 1.01
C LYS A 901 -30.71 -18.98 1.40
N HIS A 902 -31.55 -19.97 1.16
CA HIS A 902 -32.94 -20.00 1.58
C HIS A 902 -33.06 -20.05 3.12
N ARG A 903 -33.92 -19.22 3.70
CA ARG A 903 -34.23 -19.24 5.14
C ARG A 903 -35.50 -20.07 5.38
N PRO A 904 -35.41 -21.27 6.00
CA PRO A 904 -36.57 -22.11 6.24
C PRO A 904 -37.59 -21.42 7.16
N GLN A 905 -38.87 -21.49 6.79
CA GLN A 905 -39.98 -21.07 7.65
C GLN A 905 -40.40 -22.23 8.55
N GLN A 906 -40.76 -21.93 9.80
CA GLN A 906 -41.18 -22.93 10.78
C GLN A 906 -42.56 -23.53 10.43
N ALA A 907 -42.55 -24.66 9.72
CA ALA A 907 -43.67 -25.60 9.69
C ALA A 907 -43.54 -26.60 10.86
N GLY A 908 -44.65 -27.25 11.25
CA GLY A 908 -44.63 -28.27 12.29
C GLY A 908 -43.91 -29.57 11.84
N PRO A 909 -43.52 -30.44 12.79
CA PRO A 909 -42.69 -31.62 12.52
C PRO A 909 -43.49 -32.71 11.78
N SER A 910 -43.52 -32.66 10.46
CA SER A 910 -44.11 -33.69 9.60
C SER A 910 -43.50 -33.76 8.19
N SER A 911 -42.19 -34.06 8.10
CA SER A 911 -41.64 -34.73 6.91
C SER A 911 -40.43 -35.60 7.29
N ASP A 912 -40.30 -36.78 6.70
CA ASP A 912 -39.25 -37.76 7.02
C ASP A 912 -37.81 -37.32 6.62
N LEU A 913 -37.65 -36.09 6.12
CA LEU A 913 -36.36 -35.53 5.74
C LEU A 913 -35.51 -35.09 6.96
N GLU A 914 -36.16 -34.66 8.05
CA GLU A 914 -35.45 -34.20 9.26
C GLU A 914 -34.61 -35.32 9.89
N ALA A 915 -35.10 -36.56 9.85
CA ALA A 915 -34.40 -37.74 10.37
C ALA A 915 -33.08 -38.06 9.63
N ALA A 916 -32.95 -37.64 8.36
CA ALA A 916 -31.72 -37.82 7.59
C ALA A 916 -30.66 -36.75 7.89
N VAL A 917 -31.09 -35.52 8.22
CA VAL A 917 -30.18 -34.39 8.51
C VAL A 917 -29.75 -34.38 9.98
N ALA A 918 -30.64 -34.76 10.92
CA ALA A 918 -30.31 -34.80 12.35
C ALA A 918 -29.17 -35.79 12.71
N LEU A 919 -28.86 -36.75 11.82
CA LEU A 919 -27.77 -37.71 11.99
C LEU A 919 -26.40 -37.20 11.46
N SER A 920 -26.32 -36.01 10.84
CA SER A 920 -25.07 -35.46 10.27
C SER A 920 -24.36 -34.42 11.16
N HIS A 921 -24.52 -34.52 12.49
CA HIS A 921 -23.75 -33.74 13.47
C HIS A 921 -22.66 -34.54 14.22
N GLY A 922 -22.38 -35.77 13.78
CA GLY A 922 -21.07 -36.39 14.01
C GLY A 922 -20.01 -35.76 13.10
N GLU A 923 -18.73 -35.89 13.45
CA GLU A 923 -17.62 -35.40 12.62
C GLU A 923 -17.68 -35.96 11.20
N VAL A 924 -17.52 -35.10 10.19
CA VAL A 924 -17.50 -35.52 8.77
C VAL A 924 -16.17 -36.23 8.50
N SER A 925 -16.17 -37.54 8.73
CA SER A 925 -15.02 -38.41 8.49
C SER A 925 -14.64 -38.43 7.01
N LEU A 926 -13.70 -37.57 6.63
CA LEU A 926 -13.00 -37.62 5.35
C LEU A 926 -12.34 -38.98 5.11
N SER A 927 -12.11 -39.33 3.85
CA SER A 927 -11.42 -40.58 3.53
C SER A 927 -9.97 -40.55 4.01
N LYS A 928 -9.47 -41.73 4.40
CA LYS A 928 -8.13 -41.89 4.99
C LYS A 928 -7.04 -41.42 4.02
N GLU A 929 -7.21 -41.66 2.72
CA GLU A 929 -6.24 -41.24 1.69
C GLU A 929 -6.16 -39.72 1.55
N LEU A 930 -7.30 -39.00 1.62
CA LEU A 930 -7.32 -37.54 1.61
C LEU A 930 -6.65 -36.96 2.86
N MET A 931 -6.92 -37.53 4.04
CA MET A 931 -6.29 -37.09 5.30
C MET A 931 -4.78 -37.36 5.32
N GLU A 932 -4.32 -38.50 4.80
CA GLU A 932 -2.89 -38.79 4.64
C GLU A 932 -2.21 -37.85 3.64
N ALA A 933 -2.87 -37.51 2.53
CA ALA A 933 -2.36 -36.54 1.55
C ALA A 933 -2.22 -35.12 2.13
N ILE A 934 -3.22 -34.65 2.88
CA ILE A 934 -3.20 -33.35 3.55
C ILE A 934 -2.13 -33.31 4.65
N SER A 935 -2.05 -34.35 5.48
CA SER A 935 -1.01 -34.49 6.51
C SER A 935 0.40 -34.43 5.91
N LYS A 936 0.63 -35.16 4.81
CA LYS A 936 1.91 -35.17 4.08
C LYS A 936 2.29 -33.80 3.52
N ASP A 937 1.32 -33.04 2.99
CA ASP A 937 1.60 -31.68 2.51
C ASP A 937 1.82 -30.67 3.64
N ASN A 938 1.09 -30.80 4.76
CA ASN A 938 1.29 -29.98 5.95
C ASN A 938 2.69 -30.20 6.58
N ILE A 939 3.15 -31.45 6.67
CA ILE A 939 4.52 -31.79 7.08
C ILE A 939 5.55 -31.17 6.13
N LYS A 940 5.31 -31.27 4.81
CA LYS A 940 6.19 -30.67 3.80
C LYS A 940 6.24 -29.14 3.91
N TYR A 941 5.11 -28.48 4.16
CA TYR A 941 5.05 -27.03 4.36
C TYR A 941 5.82 -26.58 5.61
N LEU A 942 5.76 -27.34 6.71
CA LEU A 942 6.58 -27.09 7.89
C LEU A 942 8.08 -27.23 7.60
N GLN A 943 8.50 -28.23 6.82
CA GLN A 943 9.89 -28.39 6.36
C GLN A 943 10.32 -27.26 5.41
N GLU A 944 9.42 -26.77 4.53
CA GLU A 944 9.66 -25.61 3.67
C GLU A 944 9.88 -24.34 4.53
N GLN A 945 9.03 -24.10 5.54
CA GLN A 945 9.19 -22.98 6.48
C GLN A 945 10.46 -23.09 7.32
N GLU A 946 10.78 -24.26 7.88
CA GLU A 946 11.98 -24.43 8.71
C GLU A 946 13.25 -24.18 7.90
N LYS A 947 13.31 -24.69 6.66
CA LYS A 947 14.42 -24.40 5.75
C LYS A 947 14.53 -22.90 5.44
N GLU A 948 13.41 -22.21 5.25
CA GLU A 948 13.42 -20.76 5.01
C GLU A 948 13.83 -19.97 6.26
N ALA A 949 13.37 -20.37 7.45
CA ALA A 949 13.79 -19.77 8.72
C ALA A 949 15.28 -19.95 8.99
N ARG A 950 15.84 -21.14 8.71
CA ARG A 950 17.29 -21.41 8.76
C ARG A 950 18.06 -20.54 7.76
N ASN A 951 17.56 -20.41 6.52
CA ASN A 951 18.16 -19.53 5.52
C ASN A 951 18.14 -18.06 5.98
N ARG A 952 17.00 -17.54 6.46
CA ARG A 952 16.90 -16.18 6.99
C ARG A 952 17.84 -16.00 8.19
N SER A 953 17.91 -16.97 9.10
CA SER A 953 18.85 -16.93 10.23
C SER A 953 20.32 -16.88 9.81
N ALA A 954 20.69 -17.50 8.68
CA ALA A 954 22.05 -17.43 8.14
C ALA A 954 22.40 -16.03 7.57
N TYR A 955 21.41 -15.30 7.03
CA TYR A 955 21.57 -13.89 6.64
C TYR A 955 21.51 -12.93 7.85
N ILE A 956 20.67 -13.24 8.85
CA ILE A 956 20.43 -12.41 10.04
C ILE A 956 21.50 -12.60 11.13
N SER A 957 22.41 -13.58 11.01
CA SER A 957 23.35 -13.93 12.08
C SER A 957 24.33 -12.84 12.56
N PRO A 958 24.57 -11.70 11.87
CA PRO A 958 25.29 -10.54 12.43
C PRO A 958 24.37 -9.35 12.82
N LEU A 959 23.05 -9.51 12.80
CA LEU A 959 22.09 -8.44 13.13
C LEU A 959 21.23 -8.82 14.34
N LEU A 960 21.65 -8.37 15.52
CA LEU A 960 20.95 -8.62 16.77
C LEU A 960 19.71 -7.75 16.96
N LYS A 961 18.78 -8.27 17.78
CA LYS A 961 17.47 -7.69 18.09
C LYS A 961 17.61 -6.29 18.69
N SER A 962 16.97 -5.29 18.09
CA SER A 962 16.71 -4.02 18.79
C SER A 962 15.68 -4.23 19.91
N PRO A 963 15.87 -3.68 21.12
CA PRO A 963 14.82 -3.66 22.13
C PRO A 963 13.64 -2.81 21.66
N LEU A 964 12.41 -3.23 21.97
CA LEU A 964 11.21 -2.44 21.67
C LEU A 964 11.12 -1.27 22.66
N TRP A 965 11.19 -0.03 22.15
CA TRP A 965 11.07 1.21 22.93
C TRP A 965 9.75 1.94 22.60
N TRP A 966 8.63 1.22 22.64
CA TRP A 966 7.27 1.76 22.43
C TRP A 966 6.22 1.03 23.27
N GLN A 967 6.41 1.08 24.59
CA GLN A 967 5.32 0.93 25.55
C GLN A 967 5.63 1.83 26.78
N ASP A 968 4.67 1.93 27.71
CA ASP A 968 4.78 2.68 28.97
C ASP A 968 4.82 4.21 28.84
N TYR A 969 3.69 4.78 28.41
CA TYR A 969 3.07 5.89 29.13
C TYR A 969 1.86 5.35 29.90
N ASP A 970 1.51 5.99 31.02
CA ASP A 970 0.43 5.68 31.97
C ASP A 970 0.66 4.52 32.97
N LYS A 971 1.47 4.78 34.02
CA LYS A 971 1.02 4.66 35.43
C LYS A 971 1.95 5.26 36.48
N ASP A 972 1.38 5.53 37.65
CA ASP A 972 1.92 6.34 38.73
C ASP A 972 2.70 5.58 39.82
N SER A 973 3.35 6.38 40.69
CA SER A 973 3.71 6.13 42.10
C SER A 973 4.75 5.04 42.47
N ASP A 974 5.81 5.53 43.12
CA ASP A 974 6.40 5.07 44.39
C ASP A 974 6.78 3.59 44.59
N ASP A 975 8.08 3.30 44.80
CA ASP A 975 8.61 3.05 46.16
C ASP A 975 10.17 3.08 46.22
N ASP A 976 10.73 3.13 47.44
CA ASP A 976 12.17 3.11 47.76
C ASP A 976 12.79 1.67 47.77
N GLY A 977 14.11 1.52 47.54
CA GLY A 977 14.76 0.21 47.73
C GLY A 977 16.26 0.08 47.37
N SER A 978 17.13 -0.06 48.38
CA SER A 978 18.60 -0.06 48.22
C SER A 978 19.28 -1.44 48.14
N SER A 979 20.52 -1.46 47.60
CA SER A 979 21.62 -2.45 47.80
C SER A 979 21.61 -3.78 47.01
N GLY A 980 22.77 -4.45 46.85
CA GLY A 980 22.81 -5.77 46.16
C GLY A 980 24.11 -6.61 46.13
N SER A 981 25.25 -6.09 45.65
CA SER A 981 26.60 -6.74 45.72
C SER A 981 26.96 -7.95 44.80
N LEU A 982 28.29 -8.13 44.62
CA LEU A 982 29.09 -9.32 44.22
C LEU A 982 29.09 -9.88 42.77
N GLY A 983 30.29 -10.25 42.30
CA GLY A 983 30.59 -11.07 41.11
C GLY A 983 30.96 -12.53 41.48
N PRO A 984 31.80 -13.28 40.71
CA PRO A 984 33.15 -12.80 40.36
C PRO A 984 33.76 -13.24 38.98
N ALA A 985 34.86 -12.56 38.64
CA ALA A 985 36.05 -12.96 37.85
C ALA A 985 36.04 -14.16 36.86
N GLY A 986 36.49 -13.87 35.64
CA GLY A 986 37.18 -14.80 34.73
C GLY A 986 38.21 -14.03 33.89
N GLY A 987 39.50 -14.39 33.96
CA GLY A 987 40.59 -13.59 33.38
C GLY A 987 41.14 -14.14 32.06
N GLY A 988 41.63 -13.25 31.19
CA GLY A 988 42.32 -13.59 29.94
C GLY A 988 43.32 -12.51 29.53
N SER A 989 44.60 -12.87 29.40
CA SER A 989 45.67 -11.97 28.96
C SER A 989 45.95 -12.16 27.47
N GLY A 990 46.12 -11.07 26.72
CA GLY A 990 46.38 -11.10 25.27
C GLY A 990 47.11 -9.83 24.80
N SER A 991 48.29 -9.99 24.22
CA SER A 991 49.26 -8.90 23.97
C SER A 991 48.86 -7.92 22.87
N PHE A 992 49.34 -6.69 23.05
CA PHE A 992 49.55 -5.66 22.02
C PHE A 992 50.44 -6.17 20.87
N HIS A 993 50.01 -6.01 19.60
CA HIS A 993 50.79 -5.53 18.43
C HIS A 993 50.02 -5.74 17.11
N GLY A 994 50.35 -4.97 16.05
CA GLY A 994 49.97 -5.33 14.67
C GLY A 994 49.35 -4.24 13.78
N LEU A 995 49.93 -3.04 13.67
CA LEU A 995 49.59 -2.11 12.58
C LEU A 995 50.34 -2.49 11.29
N VAL A 996 49.62 -2.84 10.22
CA VAL A 996 50.20 -2.99 8.86
C VAL A 996 49.19 -2.49 7.80
N PHE A 997 49.51 -1.33 7.20
CA PHE A 997 48.95 -0.67 6.01
C PHE A 997 47.43 -0.44 5.92
#